data_AF-A0AAU5VIC7-F1
#
_entry.id   AF-A0AAU5VIC7-F1
#
_cell.length_a   1.000
_cell.length_b   1.000
_cell.length_c   1.000
_cell.angle_alpha   90.00
_cell.angle_beta   90.00
_cell.angle_gamma   90.00
#
_symmetry.space_group_name_H-M   'P 1'
#
loop_
_entity.id
_entity.type
_entity.pdbx_description
1 polymer ?
#
loop_
_entity_poly.entity_id
_entity_poly.type
_entity_poly.pdbx_seq_one_letter_code
_entity_poly.pdbx_strand_id
1 'polypeptide(L)'
;MDSTPYARPPGRARPGQPMTTDHTAPPPPEEATTVFVDLGRPPYDTPVLELRGPLDPDRLRAALDHLAVHHPGAPAWRHRVEGLGPGHHALRLAVDDTGTPHDAFPYGRLADLLTHPLPGARPTRSLTATPLQRELLADSETHPGRHIEQLTALWHGPLDIERLRAAWQSVTDHESVLRAAFDDGPEPLIVLHEHVDAAVLWVPHGGARWTDLVEHDRRRGIDPRLPGPLRVTVLGSAPSADDQPVPARMLLTYHHALLDDWSARLLLREFYRAYLAGGQLPGGERRPDLRDYARWLGRQDTGPARDFWSRALPSPTDTAWPLPPAETTDAARPAATQPPDAVSRTRLRLTAAQTERLGAWAARCGSTESGVLQAVWALLLYRACGAGGAARVRFGVTASGRGILFEGAERMPAALRTVLPLSVEVDPRSTMTTLLAELRDRALDMSAYEWISPGQIRSWAASGAEEATEEDGTLIVFESRPRDTDDLADVLAAQGVRVEQPETQGARTAFPLTIVAHHDGDGRLVLTASYDRARLDDAAGAGVLTHSALLLGELPYVAGDSTTVADILDLLSVLMDSACTVPPSGHEDTTPARDPAEPLPAAEAEPPLVPLRAADTAGAGTVCLLQTHGTPRSRYDRLARAYRGPESIVLLRSLPGGTDARYTALRSLADAEELLVLGGFCGGGSAAYEIARRIAAHGGRPPLVVLTGAAADADGHARMLETAAERAGHPGHPG
;
A
#
# COMPACT_ATOMS: atom_id res chain seq x y z
N MET A 1 49.58 -45.63 -26.90
CA MET A 1 50.89 -45.04 -27.23
C MET A 1 50.94 -43.72 -26.49
N ASP A 2 51.39 -43.79 -25.23
CA ASP A 2 52.81 -43.63 -24.86
C ASP A 2 53.31 -42.20 -25.11
N SER A 3 54.17 -41.56 -24.32
CA SER A 3 54.66 -41.72 -22.95
C SER A 3 55.79 -40.68 -22.85
N THR A 4 55.73 -39.80 -21.85
CA THR A 4 56.89 -39.10 -21.22
C THR A 4 57.72 -38.12 -22.09
N PRO A 5 58.58 -37.22 -21.53
CA PRO A 5 59.35 -37.32 -20.25
C PRO A 5 59.39 -36.00 -19.42
N TYR A 6 60.08 -35.79 -18.29
CA TYR A 6 61.36 -36.28 -17.76
C TYR A 6 61.47 -36.02 -16.24
N ALA A 7 62.38 -36.72 -15.57
CA ALA A 7 62.53 -36.90 -14.12
C ALA A 7 63.28 -35.80 -13.32
N ARG A 8 63.08 -35.84 -11.99
CA ARG A 8 63.66 -35.02 -10.87
C ARG A 8 65.20 -35.17 -10.67
N PRO A 9 65.83 -34.33 -9.81
CA PRO A 9 66.18 -34.81 -8.45
C PRO A 9 66.04 -33.76 -7.30
N PRO A 10 66.24 -34.15 -6.01
CA PRO A 10 65.61 -33.56 -4.82
C PRO A 10 66.57 -32.83 -3.86
N GLY A 11 66.06 -32.08 -2.88
CA GLY A 11 66.90 -31.61 -1.77
C GLY A 11 66.30 -30.62 -0.76
N ARG A 12 65.74 -31.17 0.34
CA ARG A 12 65.77 -30.70 1.74
C ARG A 12 65.24 -29.29 2.13
N ALA A 13 64.00 -29.30 2.62
CA ALA A 13 63.54 -28.88 3.96
C ALA A 13 64.23 -27.74 4.73
N ARG A 14 63.42 -26.73 5.09
CA ARG A 14 63.35 -26.17 6.46
C ARG A 14 61.91 -25.78 6.84
N PRO A 15 61.58 -25.76 8.14
CA PRO A 15 60.29 -26.20 8.69
C PRO A 15 59.48 -25.08 9.37
N GLY A 16 58.21 -25.35 9.64
CA GLY A 16 57.46 -24.69 10.73
C GLY A 16 56.12 -24.07 10.34
N GLN A 17 55.15 -24.87 9.92
CA GLN A 17 53.74 -24.54 10.15
C GLN A 17 53.30 -25.24 11.44
N PRO A 18 52.71 -24.54 12.41
CA PRO A 18 51.76 -25.16 13.31
C PRO A 18 50.36 -25.08 12.69
N MET A 19 49.78 -26.24 12.38
CA MET A 19 48.34 -26.40 12.49
C MET A 19 48.00 -26.41 13.97
N THR A 20 47.13 -25.50 14.41
CA THR A 20 46.05 -25.80 15.35
C THR A 20 45.03 -24.67 15.29
N THR A 21 43.83 -25.05 14.85
CA THR A 21 42.51 -24.61 15.36
C THR A 21 42.44 -23.22 16.00
N ASP A 22 41.75 -22.30 15.33
CA ASP A 22 40.79 -21.50 16.08
C ASP A 22 39.51 -21.32 15.27
N HIS A 23 38.40 -21.64 15.92
CA HIS A 23 37.08 -21.31 15.44
C HIS A 23 36.98 -19.79 15.45
N THR A 24 37.08 -19.15 14.29
CA THR A 24 36.71 -17.73 14.21
C THR A 24 35.22 -17.66 14.51
N ALA A 25 34.92 -17.31 15.76
CA ALA A 25 33.61 -16.89 16.20
C ALA A 25 33.04 -15.89 15.18
N PRO A 26 31.71 -15.88 14.95
CA PRO A 26 31.10 -14.81 14.17
C PRO A 26 31.61 -13.45 14.71
N PRO A 27 31.85 -12.46 13.83
CA PRO A 27 32.24 -11.13 14.29
C PRO A 27 31.27 -10.67 15.39
N PRO A 28 31.74 -10.00 16.45
CA PRO A 28 30.84 -9.50 17.47
C PRO A 28 29.76 -8.65 16.79
N PRO A 29 28.49 -8.74 17.24
CA PRO A 29 27.41 -7.96 16.65
C PRO A 29 27.83 -6.48 16.63
N GLU A 30 27.75 -5.84 15.45
CA GLU A 30 28.04 -4.41 15.32
C GLU A 30 27.20 -3.65 16.35
N GLU A 31 27.85 -2.98 17.30
CA GLU A 31 27.16 -2.21 18.34
C GLU A 31 26.32 -1.12 17.66
N ALA A 32 25.02 -1.07 17.98
CA ALA A 32 24.12 -0.09 17.41
C ALA A 32 24.46 1.33 17.89
N THR A 33 24.50 2.28 16.95
CA THR A 33 24.67 3.71 17.30
C THR A 33 23.46 4.19 18.11
N THR A 34 23.73 4.74 19.29
CA THR A 34 22.76 5.38 20.18
C THR A 34 23.07 6.88 20.24
N VAL A 35 22.06 7.72 20.10
CA VAL A 35 22.18 9.17 20.09
C VAL A 35 21.47 9.73 21.33
N PHE A 36 22.19 10.53 22.08
CA PHE A 36 21.68 11.37 23.16
C PHE A 36 21.56 12.79 22.63
N VAL A 37 20.38 13.40 22.76
CA VAL A 37 20.16 14.81 22.43
C VAL A 37 19.97 15.57 23.72
N ASP A 38 20.96 16.37 24.10
CA ASP A 38 20.93 17.27 25.25
C ASP A 38 20.68 18.70 24.75
N LEU A 39 19.61 19.33 25.23
CA LEU A 39 19.24 20.69 24.86
C LEU A 39 20.01 21.76 25.68
N GLY A 40 20.79 21.36 26.69
CA GLY A 40 21.52 22.29 27.57
C GLY A 40 20.61 23.02 28.57
N ARG A 41 21.19 23.91 29.40
CA ARG A 41 20.44 24.78 30.33
C ARG A 41 20.57 26.26 29.93
N PRO A 42 19.52 27.08 30.14
CA PRO A 42 19.64 28.54 30.00
C PRO A 42 20.75 29.10 30.91
N PRO A 43 21.47 30.18 30.53
CA PRO A 43 21.14 31.10 29.46
C PRO A 43 21.91 30.92 28.14
N TYR A 44 22.89 30.01 28.06
CA TYR A 44 23.62 29.71 26.83
C TYR A 44 24.12 28.27 26.85
N ASP A 45 23.51 27.39 26.07
CA ASP A 45 24.22 26.26 25.46
C ASP A 45 23.49 25.81 24.19
N THR A 46 24.26 25.62 23.12
CA THR A 46 23.78 25.02 21.87
C THR A 46 23.48 23.53 22.13
N PRO A 47 22.39 22.95 21.60
CA PRO A 47 22.12 21.53 21.76
C PRO A 47 23.33 20.67 21.35
N VAL A 48 23.67 19.66 22.16
CA VAL A 48 24.78 18.74 21.92
C VAL A 48 24.23 17.36 21.62
N LEU A 49 24.72 16.75 20.53
CA LEU A 49 24.44 15.35 20.21
C LEU A 49 25.60 14.50 20.71
N GLU A 50 25.37 13.69 21.74
CA GLU A 50 26.34 12.70 22.18
C GLU A 50 26.02 11.35 21.52
N LEU A 51 27.02 10.76 20.89
CA LEU A 51 26.92 9.56 20.06
C LEU A 51 27.68 8.44 20.77
N ARG A 52 27.00 7.32 21.03
CA ARG A 52 27.56 6.09 21.61
C ARG A 52 27.48 4.96 20.58
N GLY A 53 28.59 4.28 20.34
CA GLY A 53 28.75 3.28 19.27
C GLY A 53 29.59 3.77 18.10
N PRO A 54 29.72 2.98 17.02
CA PRO A 54 30.52 3.34 15.85
C PRO A 54 29.93 4.57 15.15
N LEU A 55 30.78 5.57 14.90
CA LEU A 55 30.45 6.74 14.10
C LEU A 55 31.22 6.69 12.79
N ASP A 56 30.50 6.49 11.69
CA ASP A 56 31.02 6.61 10.33
C ASP A 56 30.98 8.09 9.89
N PRO A 57 32.12 8.73 9.59
CA PRO A 57 32.17 10.09 9.07
C PRO A 57 31.36 10.30 7.78
N ASP A 58 31.27 9.28 6.91
CA ASP A 58 30.50 9.36 5.67
C ASP A 58 29.00 9.36 5.92
N ARG A 59 28.55 8.60 6.93
CA ARG A 59 27.15 8.62 7.41
C ARG A 59 26.78 9.98 8.00
N LEU A 60 27.65 10.57 8.81
CA LEU A 60 27.39 11.89 9.38
C LEU A 60 27.27 12.93 8.26
N ARG A 61 28.16 12.89 7.26
CA ARG A 61 28.09 13.75 6.08
C ARG A 61 26.80 13.52 5.29
N ALA A 62 26.43 12.28 4.98
CA ALA A 62 25.21 11.96 4.24
C ALA A 62 23.93 12.40 4.98
N ALA A 63 23.89 12.27 6.31
CA ALA A 63 22.78 12.73 7.12
C ALA A 63 22.66 14.27 7.09
N LEU A 64 23.79 14.99 7.17
CA LEU A 64 23.82 16.45 7.05
C LEU A 64 23.44 16.94 5.65
N ASP A 65 23.90 16.25 4.59
CA ASP A 65 23.55 16.56 3.21
C ASP A 65 22.05 16.34 2.95
N HIS A 66 21.48 15.24 3.45
CA HIS A 66 20.04 14.97 3.37
C HIS A 66 19.21 16.09 4.00
N LEU A 67 19.63 16.55 5.18
CA LEU A 67 18.98 17.67 5.86
C LEU A 67 19.12 18.98 5.07
N ALA A 68 20.29 19.26 4.47
CA ALA A 68 20.52 20.48 3.71
C ALA A 68 19.63 20.57 2.45
N VAL A 69 19.39 19.44 1.76
CA VAL A 69 18.50 19.38 0.58
C VAL A 69 17.04 19.69 0.94
N HIS A 70 16.61 19.36 2.15
CA HIS A 70 15.20 19.47 2.58
C HIS A 70 14.90 20.77 3.35
N HIS A 71 15.90 21.67 3.46
CA HIS A 71 15.78 22.98 4.07
C HIS A 71 16.40 24.07 3.17
N PRO A 72 15.76 24.38 2.01
CA PRO A 72 16.30 25.35 1.05
C PRO A 72 16.37 26.76 1.66
N GLY A 73 17.59 27.32 1.74
CA GLY A 73 17.88 28.63 2.34
C GLY A 73 18.68 28.58 3.64
N ALA A 74 18.95 27.40 4.20
CA ALA A 74 19.83 27.25 5.36
C ALA A 74 21.34 27.36 4.96
N PRO A 75 22.19 27.99 5.79
CA PRO A 75 23.63 27.99 5.54
C PRO A 75 24.20 26.56 5.60
N ALA A 76 25.35 26.32 4.94
CA ALA A 76 26.10 25.07 5.12
C ALA A 76 26.45 24.91 6.61
N TRP A 77 25.70 24.05 7.32
CA TRP A 77 25.82 23.92 8.77
C TRP A 77 27.20 23.41 9.14
N ARG A 78 28.01 24.31 9.72
CA ARG A 78 29.34 23.97 10.22
C ARG A 78 29.18 23.16 11.51
N HIS A 79 29.94 22.08 11.62
CA HIS A 79 29.88 21.17 12.77
C HIS A 79 31.30 20.80 13.24
N ARG A 80 31.41 20.45 14.52
CA ARG A 80 32.63 19.93 15.15
C ARG A 80 32.29 18.62 15.85
N VAL A 81 33.08 17.58 15.57
CA VAL A 81 33.02 16.30 16.27
C VAL A 81 34.20 16.22 17.22
N GLU A 82 33.93 15.98 18.51
CA GLU A 82 34.94 15.78 19.55
C GLU A 82 34.90 14.32 19.99
N GLY A 83 36.03 13.62 19.96
CA GLY A 83 36.14 12.26 20.47
C GLY A 83 36.30 12.27 21.99
N LEU A 84 35.35 11.67 22.71
CA LEU A 84 35.34 11.56 24.17
C LEU A 84 35.80 10.18 24.66
N GLY A 85 36.01 9.23 23.75
CA GLY A 85 36.53 7.88 24.02
C GLY A 85 36.28 6.91 22.86
N PRO A 86 36.66 5.62 22.97
CA PRO A 86 36.32 4.60 21.98
C PRO A 86 34.80 4.48 21.81
N GLY A 87 34.29 4.71 20.59
CA GLY A 87 32.85 4.68 20.30
C GLY A 87 32.04 5.76 21.04
N HIS A 88 32.67 6.86 21.45
CA HIS A 88 32.00 7.94 22.17
C HIS A 88 32.41 9.30 21.57
N HIS A 89 31.44 10.00 21.00
CA HIS A 89 31.66 11.26 20.28
C HIS A 89 30.64 12.32 20.70
N ALA A 90 31.06 13.59 20.76
CA ALA A 90 30.16 14.73 20.89
C ALA A 90 30.14 15.53 19.58
N LEU A 91 28.95 15.73 19.03
CA LEU A 91 28.70 16.56 17.86
C LEU A 91 28.13 17.90 18.30
N ARG A 92 28.84 18.98 17.99
CA ARG A 92 28.45 20.37 18.24
C ARG A 92 28.30 21.12 16.93
N LEU A 93 27.22 21.88 16.75
CA LEU A 93 27.05 22.77 15.60
C LEU A 93 27.67 24.14 15.90
N ALA A 94 28.28 24.77 14.90
CA ALA A 94 28.84 26.11 15.05
C ALA A 94 27.73 27.16 14.97
N VAL A 95 27.82 28.16 15.84
CA VAL A 95 26.94 29.34 15.88
C VAL A 95 27.32 30.28 14.74
N ASP A 96 26.34 30.91 14.11
CA ASP A 96 26.50 31.99 13.13
C ASP A 96 27.16 33.24 13.76
N ASP A 97 27.75 34.11 12.92
CA ASP A 97 28.56 35.28 13.35
C ASP A 97 27.82 36.28 14.28
N THR A 98 26.50 36.11 14.46
CA THR A 98 25.64 36.90 15.37
C THR A 98 25.42 36.26 16.75
N GLY A 99 25.97 35.07 17.02
CA GLY A 99 25.90 34.44 18.34
C GLY A 99 24.55 33.82 18.72
N THR A 100 23.62 33.69 17.78
CA THR A 100 22.30 33.05 17.97
C THR A 100 22.34 31.58 17.54
N PRO A 101 21.98 30.60 18.37
CA PRO A 101 21.82 29.22 17.91
C PRO A 101 20.80 29.14 16.77
N HIS A 102 21.04 28.31 15.75
CA HIS A 102 20.04 28.02 14.73
C HIS A 102 18.85 27.26 15.35
N ASP A 103 17.82 27.99 15.80
CA ASP A 103 16.52 27.43 16.24
C ASP A 103 15.85 26.55 15.15
N ALA A 104 16.30 26.69 13.90
CA ALA A 104 15.82 25.94 12.73
C ALA A 104 16.53 24.60 12.49
N PHE A 105 17.59 24.23 13.24
CA PHE A 105 18.30 22.98 12.97
C PHE A 105 17.50 21.75 13.45
N PRO A 106 17.24 20.75 12.59
CA PRO A 106 16.38 19.62 12.92
C PRO A 106 17.15 18.51 13.65
N TYR A 107 17.57 18.76 14.89
CA TYR A 107 18.37 17.83 15.71
C TYR A 107 17.72 16.46 15.87
N GLY A 108 16.40 16.40 16.08
CA GLY A 108 15.66 15.15 16.18
C GLY A 108 15.70 14.31 14.89
N ARG A 109 15.67 14.97 13.72
CA ARG A 109 15.79 14.31 12.41
C ARG A 109 17.21 13.83 12.16
N LEU A 110 18.21 14.61 12.57
CA LEU A 110 19.61 14.16 12.54
C LEU A 110 19.81 12.91 13.41
N ALA A 111 19.26 12.89 14.62
CA ALA A 111 19.34 11.75 15.51
C ALA A 111 18.64 10.51 14.93
N ASP A 112 17.49 10.67 14.26
CA ASP A 112 16.85 9.58 13.52
C ASP A 112 17.76 9.03 12.40
N LEU A 113 18.39 9.90 11.60
CA LEU A 113 19.31 9.50 10.52
C LEU A 113 20.59 8.83 11.04
N LEU A 114 21.10 9.27 12.20
CA LEU A 114 22.29 8.73 12.86
C LEU A 114 22.03 7.47 13.70
N THR A 115 20.77 7.09 13.92
CA THR A 115 20.36 5.82 14.56
C THR A 115 19.76 4.82 13.57
N HIS A 116 19.35 5.29 12.39
CA HIS A 116 18.92 4.44 11.28
C HIS A 116 20.06 3.53 10.81
N PRO A 117 19.89 2.21 10.61
CA PRO A 117 20.99 1.31 10.22
C PRO A 117 21.87 1.87 9.08
N LEU A 118 23.20 1.71 9.24
CA LEU A 118 24.27 2.28 8.42
C LEU A 118 23.98 2.22 6.91
N PRO A 119 24.06 3.34 6.15
CA PRO A 119 24.18 3.30 4.70
C PRO A 119 25.57 2.78 4.36
N GLY A 120 25.66 1.47 4.13
CA GLY A 120 26.93 0.74 3.94
C GLY A 120 26.77 -0.76 4.16
N ALA A 121 25.87 -1.15 5.06
CA ALA A 121 25.08 -2.35 4.83
C ALA A 121 24.16 -2.02 3.66
N ARG A 122 24.57 -2.34 2.43
CA ARG A 122 23.68 -2.26 1.27
C ARG A 122 22.35 -2.88 1.71
N PRO A 123 21.17 -2.22 1.57
CA PRO A 123 19.93 -2.98 1.59
C PRO A 123 20.16 -4.07 0.57
N THR A 124 20.14 -5.33 1.01
CA THR A 124 20.82 -6.40 0.27
C THR A 124 20.31 -6.46 -1.17
N ARG A 125 19.10 -5.94 -1.45
CA ARG A 125 18.55 -5.71 -2.78
C ARG A 125 17.55 -4.52 -2.80
N SER A 126 17.95 -3.34 -3.31
CA SER A 126 17.01 -2.32 -3.79
C SER A 126 16.69 -2.54 -5.26
N LEU A 127 15.49 -2.14 -5.68
CA LEU A 127 15.01 -2.26 -7.06
C LEU A 127 14.50 -0.90 -7.54
N THR A 128 14.62 -0.62 -8.83
CA THR A 128 13.98 0.56 -9.42
C THR A 128 12.46 0.36 -9.42
N ALA A 129 11.70 1.35 -8.94
CA ALA A 129 10.25 1.32 -9.09
C ALA A 129 9.88 1.36 -10.58
N THR A 130 8.89 0.57 -10.96
CA THR A 130 8.41 0.56 -12.35
C THR A 130 7.74 1.89 -12.70
N PRO A 131 7.63 2.27 -13.99
CA PRO A 131 6.90 3.48 -14.38
C PRO A 131 5.48 3.54 -13.82
N LEU A 132 4.75 2.41 -13.85
CA LEU A 132 3.41 2.31 -13.27
C LEU A 132 3.41 2.59 -11.76
N GLN A 133 4.34 2.01 -11.02
CA GLN A 133 4.42 2.22 -9.57
C GLN A 133 4.75 3.66 -9.20
N ARG A 134 5.60 4.33 -9.98
CA ARG A 134 5.88 5.77 -9.80
C ARG A 134 4.63 6.62 -10.04
N GLU A 135 3.85 6.31 -11.07
CA GLU A 135 2.59 7.00 -11.35
C GLU A 135 1.57 6.80 -10.21
N LEU A 136 1.41 5.56 -9.74
CA LEU A 136 0.52 5.25 -8.61
C LEU A 136 0.97 5.92 -7.30
N LEU A 137 2.28 5.99 -7.04
CA LEU A 137 2.81 6.67 -5.86
C LEU A 137 2.55 8.18 -5.93
N ALA A 138 2.83 8.80 -7.08
CA ALA A 138 2.57 10.22 -7.31
C ALA A 138 1.07 10.57 -7.17
N ASP A 139 0.18 9.76 -7.74
CA ASP A 139 -1.27 9.97 -7.59
C ASP A 139 -1.77 9.72 -6.15
N SER A 140 -1.10 8.84 -5.40
CA SER A 140 -1.42 8.62 -3.97
C SER A 140 -1.12 9.85 -3.11
N GLU A 141 -0.13 10.66 -3.48
CA GLU A 141 0.24 11.89 -2.77
C GLU A 141 -0.76 13.03 -3.02
N THR A 142 -1.27 13.13 -4.24
CA THR A 142 -2.28 14.12 -4.62
C THR A 142 -3.69 13.71 -4.18
N HIS A 143 -3.98 12.41 -4.19
CA HIS A 143 -5.28 11.84 -3.87
C HIS A 143 -5.19 10.76 -2.77
N PRO A 144 -4.97 11.16 -1.49
CA PRO A 144 -4.85 10.21 -0.38
C PRO A 144 -6.04 9.24 -0.31
N GLY A 145 -5.74 7.94 -0.26
CA GLY A 145 -6.75 6.88 -0.14
C GLY A 145 -7.34 6.37 -1.46
N ARG A 146 -7.03 6.99 -2.62
CA ARG A 146 -7.53 6.54 -3.95
C ARG A 146 -7.03 5.13 -4.30
N HIS A 147 -5.78 4.84 -3.94
CA HIS A 147 -5.10 3.57 -4.21
C HIS A 147 -5.17 2.57 -3.06
N ILE A 148 -6.14 2.72 -2.16
CA ILE A 148 -6.41 1.74 -1.11
C ILE A 148 -7.52 0.80 -1.60
N GLU A 149 -7.12 -0.45 -1.83
CA GLU A 149 -8.01 -1.51 -2.29
C GLU A 149 -8.28 -2.49 -1.15
N GLN A 150 -9.44 -3.15 -1.23
CA GLN A 150 -9.94 -4.03 -0.19
C GLN A 150 -10.55 -5.29 -0.79
N LEU A 151 -10.20 -6.45 -0.24
CA LEU A 151 -10.74 -7.76 -0.62
C LEU A 151 -11.36 -8.41 0.62
N THR A 152 -12.62 -8.83 0.50
CA THR A 152 -13.35 -9.52 1.58
C THR A 152 -13.39 -11.01 1.30
N ALA A 153 -13.15 -11.85 2.31
CA ALA A 153 -13.37 -13.29 2.26
C ALA A 153 -14.24 -13.74 3.43
N LEU A 154 -15.14 -14.70 3.19
CA LEU A 154 -16.00 -15.28 4.21
C LEU A 154 -15.49 -16.67 4.60
N TRP A 155 -15.42 -16.91 5.91
CA TRP A 155 -14.92 -18.14 6.51
C TRP A 155 -16.00 -18.79 7.37
N HIS A 156 -16.46 -19.96 6.96
CA HIS A 156 -17.42 -20.78 7.67
C HIS A 156 -16.68 -21.92 8.37
N GLY A 157 -17.06 -22.21 9.62
CA GLY A 157 -16.46 -23.27 10.41
C GLY A 157 -15.43 -22.77 11.43
N PRO A 158 -14.67 -23.69 12.06
CA PRO A 158 -13.73 -23.34 13.13
C PRO A 158 -12.59 -22.48 12.60
N LEU A 159 -12.18 -21.47 13.39
CA LEU A 159 -11.07 -20.59 13.06
C LEU A 159 -10.11 -20.46 14.25
N ASP A 160 -8.88 -20.94 14.06
CA ASP A 160 -7.79 -20.86 15.02
C ASP A 160 -6.98 -19.57 14.77
N ILE A 161 -7.06 -18.63 15.71
CA ILE A 161 -6.49 -17.29 15.54
C ILE A 161 -4.97 -17.30 15.57
N GLU A 162 -4.37 -18.15 16.41
CA GLU A 162 -2.91 -18.26 16.48
C GLU A 162 -2.36 -18.90 15.21
N ARG A 163 -3.04 -19.92 14.69
CA ARG A 163 -2.71 -20.50 13.38
C ARG A 163 -2.88 -19.51 12.25
N LEU A 164 -3.93 -18.68 12.29
CA LEU A 164 -4.15 -17.62 11.30
C LEU A 164 -3.03 -16.59 11.32
N ARG A 165 -2.61 -16.12 12.50
CA ARG A 165 -1.48 -15.18 12.64
C ARG A 165 -0.19 -15.80 12.13
N ALA A 166 0.10 -17.04 12.51
CA ALA A 166 1.28 -17.77 12.05
C ALA A 166 1.28 -17.96 10.53
N ALA A 167 0.14 -18.33 9.94
CA ALA A 167 0.00 -18.49 8.49
C ALA A 167 0.28 -17.18 7.73
N TRP A 168 -0.31 -16.06 8.16
CA TRP A 168 -0.05 -14.76 7.54
C TRP A 168 1.40 -14.30 7.73
N GLN A 169 2.00 -14.55 8.90
CA GLN A 169 3.44 -14.29 9.08
C GLN A 169 4.28 -15.11 8.12
N SER A 170 3.99 -16.41 8.00
CA SER A 170 4.70 -17.28 7.06
C SER A 170 4.57 -16.81 5.61
N VAL A 171 3.40 -16.32 5.19
CA VAL A 171 3.22 -15.76 3.84
C VAL A 171 4.06 -14.49 3.67
N THR A 172 4.06 -13.57 4.64
CA THR A 172 4.89 -12.35 4.62
C THR A 172 6.39 -12.66 4.51
N ASP A 173 6.86 -13.69 5.22
CA ASP A 173 8.27 -14.09 5.19
C ASP A 173 8.69 -14.59 3.79
N HIS A 174 7.81 -15.36 3.13
CA HIS A 174 8.07 -15.95 1.81
C HIS A 174 7.89 -14.95 0.66
N GLU A 175 6.96 -14.00 0.78
CA GLU A 175 6.60 -13.09 -0.30
C GLU A 175 7.32 -11.73 -0.19
N SER A 176 8.31 -11.51 -1.06
CA SER A 176 9.14 -10.30 -0.99
C SER A 176 8.34 -9.00 -1.12
N VAL A 177 7.23 -9.01 -1.86
CA VAL A 177 6.36 -7.82 -2.02
C VAL A 177 5.72 -7.40 -0.70
N LEU A 178 5.43 -8.34 0.20
CA LEU A 178 4.90 -8.02 1.53
C LEU A 178 5.94 -7.39 2.46
N ARG A 179 7.21 -7.48 2.06
CA ARG A 179 8.35 -6.85 2.74
C ARG A 179 8.94 -5.68 1.94
N ALA A 180 8.22 -5.20 0.94
CA ALA A 180 8.63 -4.07 0.11
C ALA A 180 8.09 -2.75 0.66
N ALA A 181 8.88 -1.69 0.47
CA ALA A 181 8.52 -0.30 0.73
C ALA A 181 9.17 0.61 -0.33
N PHE A 182 8.59 1.77 -0.60
CA PHE A 182 9.26 2.80 -1.41
C PHE A 182 10.17 3.68 -0.54
N ASP A 183 11.29 4.14 -1.11
CA ASP A 183 12.08 5.21 -0.50
C ASP A 183 11.51 6.61 -0.84
N ASP A 184 12.03 7.64 -0.16
CA ASP A 184 11.63 9.03 -0.33
C ASP A 184 12.44 9.76 -1.43
N GLY A 185 13.04 9.02 -2.35
CA GLY A 185 13.81 9.59 -3.45
C GLY A 185 12.94 10.28 -4.49
N PRO A 186 13.48 11.26 -5.26
CA PRO A 186 12.77 11.86 -6.40
C PRO A 186 12.48 10.83 -7.51
N GLU A 187 13.31 9.79 -7.59
CA GLU A 187 13.06 8.59 -8.39
C GLU A 187 12.99 7.41 -7.41
N PRO A 188 11.77 7.07 -6.91
CA PRO A 188 11.65 6.20 -5.77
C PRO A 188 12.14 4.79 -6.10
N LEU A 189 12.93 4.22 -5.20
CA LEU A 189 13.36 2.83 -5.24
C LEU A 189 12.46 1.98 -4.36
N ILE A 190 12.33 0.70 -4.70
CA ILE A 190 11.73 -0.31 -3.84
C ILE A 190 12.82 -0.92 -2.97
N VAL A 191 12.68 -0.75 -1.66
CA VAL A 191 13.52 -1.35 -0.64
C VAL A 191 12.87 -2.65 -0.15
N LEU A 192 13.64 -3.75 -0.18
CA LEU A 192 13.18 -5.04 0.31
C LEU A 192 13.75 -5.31 1.70
N HIS A 193 12.86 -5.39 2.68
CA HIS A 193 13.20 -5.67 4.08
C HIS A 193 13.39 -7.16 4.30
N GLU A 194 14.33 -7.52 5.18
CA GLU A 194 14.59 -8.93 5.52
C GLU A 194 13.40 -9.55 6.24
N HIS A 195 12.84 -8.82 7.21
CA HIS A 195 11.72 -9.24 8.06
C HIS A 195 10.69 -8.12 8.22
N VAL A 196 9.40 -8.47 8.20
CA VAL A 196 8.27 -7.59 8.49
C VAL A 196 7.20 -8.40 9.23
N ASP A 197 6.67 -7.87 10.33
CA ASP A 197 5.59 -8.52 11.06
C ASP A 197 4.26 -8.36 10.29
N ALA A 198 3.52 -9.46 10.11
CA ALA A 198 2.23 -9.43 9.46
C ALA A 198 1.21 -8.62 10.29
N ALA A 199 0.59 -7.61 9.68
CA ALA A 199 -0.41 -6.76 10.33
C ALA A 199 -1.78 -7.45 10.39
N VAL A 200 -2.00 -8.28 11.41
CA VAL A 200 -3.26 -9.02 11.63
C VAL A 200 -4.02 -8.46 12.85
N LEU A 201 -5.20 -7.89 12.60
CA LEU A 201 -6.16 -7.45 13.61
C LEU A 201 -7.30 -8.47 13.75
N TRP A 202 -7.56 -8.93 14.97
CA TRP A 202 -8.71 -9.76 15.30
C TRP A 202 -9.73 -8.93 16.08
N VAL A 203 -10.98 -8.98 15.65
CA VAL A 203 -12.13 -8.33 16.30
C VAL A 203 -13.14 -9.43 16.65
N PRO A 204 -13.49 -9.63 17.93
CA PRO A 204 -14.51 -10.61 18.30
C PRO A 204 -15.87 -10.22 17.71
N HIS A 205 -16.75 -11.20 17.53
CA HIS A 205 -18.12 -10.92 17.07
C HIS A 205 -18.82 -9.91 17.99
N GLY A 206 -19.59 -8.99 17.41
CA GLY A 206 -20.26 -7.91 18.14
C GLY A 206 -19.35 -6.76 18.57
N GLY A 207 -18.03 -6.88 18.41
CA GLY A 207 -17.08 -5.82 18.76
C GLY A 207 -17.12 -4.60 17.83
N ALA A 208 -17.60 -4.77 16.60
CA ALA A 208 -17.85 -3.69 15.64
C ALA A 208 -18.83 -4.16 14.55
N ARG A 209 -19.49 -3.20 13.89
CA ARG A 209 -20.24 -3.49 12.66
C ARG A 209 -19.25 -3.67 11.50
N TRP A 210 -19.56 -4.61 10.60
CA TRP A 210 -18.70 -4.91 9.45
C TRP A 210 -18.50 -3.69 8.54
N THR A 211 -19.56 -2.95 8.25
CA THR A 211 -19.52 -1.72 7.45
C THR A 211 -18.57 -0.68 8.03
N ASP A 212 -18.60 -0.52 9.36
CA ASP A 212 -17.76 0.45 10.05
C ASP A 212 -16.29 0.02 10.03
N LEU A 213 -16.01 -1.28 10.16
CA LEU A 213 -14.66 -1.84 10.03
C LEU A 213 -14.08 -1.59 8.63
N VAL A 214 -14.85 -1.87 7.59
CA VAL A 214 -14.42 -1.68 6.19
C VAL A 214 -14.05 -0.23 5.93
N GLU A 215 -14.93 0.71 6.30
CA GLU A 215 -14.71 2.14 6.09
C GLU A 215 -13.62 2.72 6.99
N HIS A 216 -13.57 2.33 8.26
CA HIS A 216 -12.53 2.78 9.18
C HIS A 216 -11.14 2.32 8.71
N ASP A 217 -11.03 1.05 8.31
CA ASP A 217 -9.78 0.48 7.82
C ASP A 217 -9.34 1.15 6.51
N ARG A 218 -10.27 1.44 5.59
CA ARG A 218 -9.97 2.20 4.37
C ARG A 218 -9.46 3.61 4.67
N ARG A 219 -10.12 4.34 5.57
CA ARG A 219 -9.73 5.72 5.96
C ARG A 219 -8.38 5.78 6.67
N ARG A 220 -8.03 4.72 7.41
CA ARG A 220 -6.70 4.59 8.03
C ARG A 220 -5.60 4.54 6.97
N GLY A 221 -5.89 4.04 5.77
CA GLY A 221 -4.95 3.93 4.67
C GLY A 221 -3.79 2.97 4.95
N ILE A 222 -2.85 2.98 4.02
CA ILE A 222 -1.55 2.28 4.07
C ILE A 222 -0.55 3.26 3.45
N ASP A 223 0.53 3.54 4.18
CA ASP A 223 1.64 4.32 3.64
C ASP A 223 2.58 3.37 2.88
N PRO A 224 2.70 3.48 1.55
CA PRO A 224 3.52 2.58 0.75
C PRO A 224 5.03 2.80 0.96
N ARG A 225 5.43 3.83 1.71
CA ARG A 225 6.82 4.09 2.13
C ARG A 225 7.22 3.31 3.39
N LEU A 226 6.24 2.73 4.07
CA LEU A 226 6.48 1.82 5.18
C LEU A 226 6.31 0.37 4.69
N PRO A 227 7.15 -0.57 5.18
CA PRO A 227 6.99 -1.97 4.81
C PRO A 227 5.69 -2.56 5.36
N GLY A 228 5.17 -3.55 4.66
CA GLY A 228 3.88 -4.18 4.98
C GLY A 228 2.72 -3.55 4.20
N PRO A 229 2.67 -3.71 2.86
CA PRO A 229 1.63 -3.11 2.02
C PRO A 229 0.27 -3.80 2.14
N LEU A 230 0.12 -4.77 3.05
CA LEU A 230 -1.11 -5.54 3.29
C LEU A 230 -1.42 -5.54 4.78
N ARG A 231 -2.66 -5.24 5.12
CA ARG A 231 -3.24 -5.39 6.45
C ARG A 231 -4.43 -6.35 6.39
N VAL A 232 -4.52 -7.22 7.38
CA VAL A 232 -5.60 -8.21 7.52
C VAL A 232 -6.41 -7.89 8.76
N THR A 233 -7.71 -7.65 8.59
CA THR A 233 -8.67 -7.44 9.68
C THR A 233 -9.70 -8.55 9.65
N VAL A 234 -9.88 -9.25 10.77
CA VAL A 234 -10.79 -10.41 10.85
C VAL A 234 -11.84 -10.14 11.91
N LEU A 235 -13.12 -10.22 11.51
CA LEU A 235 -14.28 -10.18 12.40
C LEU A 235 -14.72 -11.62 12.70
N GLY A 236 -14.81 -11.96 13.98
CA GLY A 236 -15.13 -13.31 14.42
C GLY A 236 -16.55 -13.78 14.10
N SER A 237 -16.68 -15.10 14.00
CA SER A 237 -17.95 -15.80 13.85
C SER A 237 -18.79 -15.71 15.13
N ALA A 238 -20.11 -15.80 14.99
CA ALA A 238 -21.03 -15.98 16.12
C ALA A 238 -21.86 -17.25 16.01
N PRO A 239 -22.22 -17.87 17.15
CA PRO A 239 -23.31 -18.81 17.18
C PRO A 239 -24.61 -18.10 16.76
N SER A 240 -25.40 -18.75 15.91
CA SER A 240 -26.72 -18.26 15.49
C SER A 240 -27.82 -19.07 16.16
N ALA A 241 -28.98 -18.45 16.39
CA ALA A 241 -30.16 -19.10 16.96
C ALA A 241 -30.80 -20.12 16.00
N ASP A 242 -30.55 -19.99 14.69
CA ASP A 242 -31.16 -20.80 13.63
C ASP A 242 -30.24 -21.91 13.09
N ASP A 243 -29.29 -22.42 13.90
CA ASP A 243 -28.34 -23.49 13.56
C ASP A 243 -27.39 -23.20 12.37
N GLN A 244 -27.41 -21.98 11.80
CA GLN A 244 -26.45 -21.50 10.81
C GLN A 244 -25.51 -20.44 11.42
N PRO A 245 -24.30 -20.81 11.88
CA PRO A 245 -23.37 -19.87 12.50
C PRO A 245 -23.03 -18.72 11.55
N VAL A 246 -22.96 -17.50 12.10
CA VAL A 246 -22.52 -16.32 11.33
C VAL A 246 -21.06 -16.53 10.97
N PRO A 247 -20.67 -16.52 9.68
CA PRO A 247 -19.29 -16.75 9.28
C PRO A 247 -18.36 -15.65 9.79
N ALA A 248 -17.11 -16.01 10.04
CA ALA A 248 -16.06 -15.03 10.23
C ALA A 248 -15.82 -14.29 8.90
N ARG A 249 -15.52 -13.00 8.99
CA ARG A 249 -15.26 -12.14 7.83
C ARG A 249 -13.81 -11.66 7.88
N MET A 250 -13.09 -11.83 6.79
CA MET A 250 -11.71 -11.36 6.64
C MET A 250 -11.65 -10.23 5.62
N LEU A 251 -10.99 -9.14 5.98
CA LEU A 251 -10.76 -7.97 5.15
C LEU A 251 -9.26 -7.84 4.90
N LEU A 252 -8.85 -7.91 3.65
CA LEU A 252 -7.49 -7.64 3.20
C LEU A 252 -7.47 -6.23 2.62
N THR A 253 -6.79 -5.31 3.29
CA THR A 253 -6.59 -3.94 2.80
C THR A 253 -5.16 -3.81 2.31
N TYR A 254 -4.96 -3.31 1.10
CA TYR A 254 -3.64 -3.20 0.48
C TYR A 254 -3.48 -1.93 -0.36
N HIS A 255 -2.22 -1.54 -0.59
CA HIS A 255 -1.89 -0.39 -1.43
C HIS A 255 -1.62 -0.80 -2.89
N HIS A 256 -2.31 -0.16 -3.84
CA HIS A 256 -2.27 -0.58 -5.25
C HIS A 256 -0.89 -0.47 -5.90
N ALA A 257 -0.05 0.46 -5.42
CA ALA A 257 1.34 0.60 -5.92
C ALA A 257 2.25 -0.63 -5.67
N LEU A 258 1.86 -1.57 -4.79
CA LEU A 258 2.63 -2.81 -4.55
C LEU A 258 1.82 -4.07 -4.85
N LEU A 259 0.51 -4.04 -4.67
CA LEU A 259 -0.38 -5.20 -4.85
C LEU A 259 -1.59 -4.83 -5.69
N ASP A 260 -2.02 -5.73 -6.58
CA ASP A 260 -3.31 -5.64 -7.26
C ASP A 260 -4.29 -6.72 -6.75
N ASP A 261 -5.54 -6.66 -7.18
CA ASP A 261 -6.58 -7.63 -6.80
C ASP A 261 -6.19 -9.08 -7.10
N TRP A 262 -5.51 -9.33 -8.23
CA TRP A 262 -4.95 -10.64 -8.56
C TRP A 262 -3.95 -11.10 -7.50
N SER A 263 -3.04 -10.21 -7.09
CA SER A 263 -2.04 -10.47 -6.05
C SER A 263 -2.69 -10.74 -4.70
N ALA A 264 -3.70 -9.97 -4.31
CA ALA A 264 -4.42 -10.19 -3.06
C ALA A 264 -5.07 -11.58 -3.00
N ARG A 265 -5.65 -12.05 -4.11
CA ARG A 265 -6.20 -13.41 -4.23
C ARG A 265 -5.13 -14.50 -4.18
N LEU A 266 -3.98 -14.30 -4.85
CA LEU A 266 -2.84 -15.21 -4.75
C LEU A 266 -2.32 -15.32 -3.32
N LEU A 267 -2.19 -14.20 -2.62
CA LEU A 267 -1.73 -14.15 -1.23
C LEU A 267 -2.72 -14.81 -0.28
N LEU A 268 -4.03 -14.60 -0.48
CA LEU A 268 -5.08 -15.28 0.27
C LEU A 268 -5.04 -16.80 0.06
N ARG A 269 -4.75 -17.26 -1.16
CA ARG A 269 -4.55 -18.69 -1.44
C ARG A 269 -3.34 -19.26 -0.69
N GLU A 270 -2.20 -18.55 -0.71
CA GLU A 270 -1.03 -18.98 0.06
C GLU A 270 -1.30 -18.98 1.57
N PHE A 271 -2.11 -18.04 2.06
CA PHE A 271 -2.61 -18.08 3.43
C PHE A 271 -3.39 -19.37 3.71
N TYR A 272 -4.32 -19.77 2.84
CA TYR A 272 -5.04 -21.04 3.02
C TYR A 272 -4.10 -22.25 3.06
N ARG A 273 -3.09 -22.29 2.18
CA ARG A 273 -2.06 -23.35 2.18
C ARG A 273 -1.28 -23.38 3.49
N ALA A 274 -0.81 -22.23 3.97
CA ALA A 274 -0.08 -22.13 5.23
C ALA A 274 -0.96 -22.50 6.43
N TYR A 275 -2.22 -22.08 6.44
CA TYR A 275 -3.17 -22.41 7.50
C TYR A 275 -3.45 -23.92 7.55
N LEU A 276 -3.69 -24.56 6.40
CA LEU A 276 -3.89 -26.01 6.32
C LEU A 276 -2.65 -26.80 6.77
N ALA A 277 -1.46 -26.25 6.55
CA ALA A 277 -0.18 -26.82 6.96
C ALA A 277 0.25 -26.43 8.40
N GLY A 278 -0.69 -25.99 9.25
CA GLY A 278 -0.42 -25.73 10.66
C GLY A 278 0.21 -24.37 10.96
N GLY A 279 0.02 -23.39 10.08
CA GLY A 279 0.53 -22.03 10.24
C GLY A 279 1.90 -21.79 9.59
N GLN A 280 2.37 -22.71 8.75
CA GLN A 280 3.63 -22.59 8.02
C GLN A 280 3.39 -22.95 6.56
N LEU A 281 3.81 -22.06 5.65
CA LEU A 281 3.67 -22.29 4.23
C LEU A 281 4.54 -23.50 3.82
N PRO A 282 3.98 -24.53 3.20
CA PRO A 282 4.79 -25.63 2.70
C PRO A 282 5.68 -25.12 1.56
N GLY A 283 6.91 -25.62 1.49
CA GLY A 283 7.80 -25.33 0.36
C GLY A 283 7.17 -25.73 -0.98
N GLY A 284 7.62 -25.11 -2.06
CA GLY A 284 7.10 -25.36 -3.40
C GLY A 284 8.04 -24.87 -4.50
N GLU A 285 7.58 -24.94 -5.74
CA GLU A 285 8.31 -24.38 -6.88
C GLU A 285 8.54 -22.87 -6.68
N ARG A 286 9.74 -22.41 -7.02
CA ARG A 286 10.07 -20.98 -6.99
C ARG A 286 9.23 -20.25 -8.03
N ARG A 287 8.35 -19.35 -7.56
CA ARG A 287 7.66 -18.38 -8.42
C ARG A 287 8.50 -17.10 -8.60
N PRO A 288 8.33 -16.36 -9.71
CA PRO A 288 9.02 -15.08 -9.89
C PRO A 288 8.62 -14.06 -8.82
N ASP A 289 9.55 -13.19 -8.46
CA ASP A 289 9.37 -12.10 -7.50
C ASP A 289 9.62 -10.71 -8.12
N LEU A 290 9.49 -9.64 -7.33
CA LEU A 290 9.73 -8.26 -7.77
C LEU A 290 11.09 -8.06 -8.46
N ARG A 291 12.11 -8.83 -8.07
CA ARG A 291 13.48 -8.72 -8.60
C ARG A 291 13.55 -9.31 -10.00
N ASP A 292 12.84 -10.41 -10.23
CA ASP A 292 12.74 -11.03 -11.54
C ASP A 292 12.00 -10.13 -12.51
N TYR A 293 10.88 -9.53 -12.07
CA TYR A 293 10.14 -8.58 -12.89
C TYR A 293 10.94 -7.32 -13.21
N ALA A 294 11.62 -6.71 -12.22
CA ALA A 294 12.48 -5.56 -12.45
C ALA A 294 13.61 -5.87 -13.46
N ARG A 295 14.21 -7.07 -13.38
CA ARG A 295 15.23 -7.52 -14.33
C ARG A 295 14.66 -7.75 -15.73
N TRP A 296 13.45 -8.31 -15.82
CA TRP A 296 12.76 -8.51 -17.08
C TRP A 296 12.43 -7.16 -17.72
N LEU A 297 11.87 -6.22 -16.96
CA LEU A 297 11.48 -4.89 -17.42
C LEU A 297 12.70 -4.10 -17.92
N GLY A 298 13.82 -4.16 -17.21
CA GLY A 298 15.07 -3.50 -17.61
C GLY A 298 15.71 -4.03 -18.90
N ARG A 299 15.20 -5.13 -19.47
CA ARG A 299 15.64 -5.69 -20.76
C ARG A 299 14.71 -5.35 -21.92
N GLN A 300 13.55 -4.75 -21.66
CA GLN A 300 12.56 -4.48 -22.70
C GLN A 300 12.95 -3.24 -23.52
N ASP A 301 12.73 -3.33 -24.83
CA ASP A 301 12.83 -2.17 -25.73
C ASP A 301 11.48 -1.47 -25.80
N THR A 302 11.43 -0.20 -25.39
CA THR A 302 10.22 0.63 -25.46
C THR A 302 9.94 1.19 -26.86
N GLY A 303 10.87 1.06 -27.82
CA GLY A 303 10.74 1.60 -29.17
C GLY A 303 9.48 1.13 -29.90
N PRO A 304 9.24 -0.19 -30.07
CA PRO A 304 8.04 -0.71 -30.71
C PRO A 304 6.75 -0.30 -30.01
N ALA A 305 6.76 -0.24 -28.67
CA ALA A 305 5.62 0.19 -27.88
C ALA A 305 5.29 1.67 -28.13
N ARG A 306 6.31 2.53 -28.13
CA ARG A 306 6.17 3.95 -28.45
C ARG A 306 5.58 4.15 -29.85
N ASP A 307 6.12 3.46 -30.84
CA ASP A 307 5.65 3.53 -32.23
C ASP A 307 4.19 3.08 -32.36
N PHE A 308 3.81 2.01 -31.66
CA PHE A 308 2.44 1.53 -31.61
C PHE A 308 1.50 2.58 -30.99
N TRP A 309 1.79 3.02 -29.76
CA TRP A 309 0.91 3.93 -29.02
C TRP A 309 0.81 5.32 -29.62
N SER A 310 1.88 5.84 -30.24
CA SER A 310 1.84 7.10 -30.98
C SER A 310 0.94 7.05 -32.22
N ARG A 311 0.64 5.87 -32.77
CA ARG A 311 -0.30 5.68 -33.90
C ARG A 311 -1.70 5.25 -33.47
N ALA A 312 -1.79 4.46 -32.40
CA ALA A 312 -3.03 3.84 -31.94
C ALA A 312 -4.01 4.84 -31.32
N LEU A 313 -3.52 6.00 -30.87
CA LEU A 313 -4.33 7.02 -30.21
C LEU A 313 -4.61 8.20 -31.15
N PRO A 314 -5.89 8.41 -31.54
CA PRO A 314 -6.28 9.58 -32.32
C PRO A 314 -6.11 10.88 -31.52
N SER A 315 -6.12 12.02 -32.23
CA SER A 315 -6.15 13.35 -31.59
C SER A 315 -7.36 13.46 -30.66
N PRO A 316 -7.24 14.09 -29.47
CA PRO A 316 -8.37 14.30 -28.56
C PRO A 316 -9.57 15.00 -29.21
N THR A 317 -9.34 15.82 -30.25
CA THR A 317 -10.37 16.52 -31.02
C THR A 317 -11.19 15.61 -31.95
N ASP A 318 -10.67 14.44 -32.29
CA ASP A 318 -11.29 13.49 -33.24
C ASP A 318 -11.98 12.32 -32.53
N THR A 319 -12.04 12.37 -31.19
CA THR A 319 -12.70 11.37 -30.36
C THR A 319 -13.82 11.97 -29.57
N ALA A 320 -14.97 11.34 -29.66
CA ALA A 320 -16.11 11.74 -28.86
C ALA A 320 -16.01 11.06 -27.48
N TRP A 321 -15.99 11.89 -26.43
CA TRP A 321 -15.54 11.51 -25.08
C TRP A 321 -16.52 11.82 -23.93
N PRO A 322 -17.46 12.79 -23.96
CA PRO A 322 -18.25 13.01 -22.76
C PRO A 322 -19.43 12.05 -22.69
N LEU A 323 -19.55 11.38 -21.55
CA LEU A 323 -20.87 11.15 -20.94
C LEU A 323 -21.63 12.49 -20.91
N PRO A 324 -22.96 12.51 -21.12
CA PRO A 324 -23.71 13.75 -21.04
C PRO A 324 -23.46 14.39 -19.66
N PRO A 325 -23.10 15.69 -19.59
CA PRO A 325 -23.09 16.38 -18.31
C PRO A 325 -24.49 16.29 -17.71
N ALA A 326 -24.58 16.06 -16.40
CA ALA A 326 -25.83 16.27 -15.68
C ALA A 326 -26.40 17.64 -16.10
N GLU A 327 -27.70 17.72 -16.40
CA GLU A 327 -28.36 18.98 -16.72
C GLU A 327 -28.25 19.91 -15.50
N THR A 328 -27.15 20.66 -15.40
CA THR A 328 -27.02 21.72 -14.40
C THR A 328 -27.92 22.84 -14.87
N THR A 329 -29.15 22.86 -14.36
CA THR A 329 -29.86 24.13 -14.19
C THR A 329 -28.91 25.09 -13.49
N ASP A 330 -28.63 26.18 -14.17
CA ASP A 330 -27.74 27.28 -13.82
C ASP A 330 -28.07 27.83 -12.42
N ALA A 331 -27.44 27.28 -11.36
CA ALA A 331 -27.23 27.91 -10.05
C ALA A 331 -26.40 27.00 -9.12
N ALA A 332 -25.31 27.55 -8.61
CA ALA A 332 -24.46 27.03 -7.52
C ALA A 332 -23.51 25.87 -7.88
N ARG A 333 -22.31 26.23 -8.34
CA ARG A 333 -21.09 25.45 -8.05
C ARG A 333 -20.80 25.61 -6.55
N PRO A 334 -20.97 24.59 -5.67
CA PRO A 334 -20.62 24.76 -4.27
C PRO A 334 -19.09 24.73 -4.18
N ALA A 335 -18.53 25.76 -3.57
CA ALA A 335 -17.13 25.81 -3.19
C ALA A 335 -16.79 24.63 -2.26
N ALA A 336 -15.54 24.15 -2.39
CA ALA A 336 -14.86 23.19 -1.53
C ALA A 336 -15.44 23.04 -0.11
N THR A 337 -16.18 21.95 0.12
CA THR A 337 -16.35 21.19 1.39
C THR A 337 -17.59 20.30 1.27
N GLN A 338 -17.45 19.08 0.74
CA GLN A 338 -18.44 18.02 0.97
C GLN A 338 -17.76 16.73 1.49
N PRO A 339 -18.43 15.98 2.39
CA PRO A 339 -17.90 14.81 3.09
C PRO A 339 -17.71 13.58 2.17
N PRO A 340 -17.10 12.46 2.66
CA PRO A 340 -16.39 11.47 1.83
C PRO A 340 -17.19 10.52 0.90
N ASP A 341 -18.49 10.74 0.63
CA ASP A 341 -19.36 9.78 -0.10
C ASP A 341 -19.84 10.32 -1.46
N ALA A 342 -18.91 10.80 -2.30
CA ALA A 342 -19.18 11.28 -3.66
C ALA A 342 -19.35 10.16 -4.71
N VAL A 343 -19.13 8.89 -4.36
CA VAL A 343 -19.19 7.76 -5.31
C VAL A 343 -20.44 6.93 -5.05
N SER A 344 -21.26 6.73 -6.08
CA SER A 344 -22.42 5.84 -6.05
C SER A 344 -22.11 4.53 -6.76
N ARG A 345 -22.86 3.47 -6.40
CA ARG A 345 -22.72 2.15 -7.01
C ARG A 345 -24.08 1.53 -7.29
N THR A 346 -24.20 0.94 -8.46
CA THR A 346 -25.34 0.10 -8.82
C THR A 346 -24.87 -1.22 -9.39
N ARG A 347 -25.60 -2.30 -9.11
CA ARG A 347 -25.20 -3.68 -9.46
C ARG A 347 -26.36 -4.38 -10.15
N LEU A 348 -26.07 -5.04 -11.27
CA LEU A 348 -27.00 -5.89 -11.99
C LEU A 348 -26.37 -7.26 -12.22
N ARG A 349 -27.20 -8.29 -12.23
CA ARG A 349 -26.79 -9.67 -12.41
C ARG A 349 -27.57 -10.29 -13.55
N LEU A 350 -26.85 -10.87 -14.50
CA LEU A 350 -27.45 -11.68 -15.56
C LEU A 350 -27.88 -13.03 -14.98
N THR A 351 -28.96 -13.60 -15.52
CA THR A 351 -29.34 -14.97 -15.19
C THR A 351 -28.28 -15.95 -15.69
N ALA A 352 -28.13 -17.11 -15.03
CA ALA A 352 -27.17 -18.14 -15.46
C ALA A 352 -27.33 -18.52 -16.94
N ALA A 353 -28.58 -18.64 -17.40
CA ALA A 353 -28.88 -18.96 -18.79
C ALA A 353 -28.49 -17.82 -19.76
N GLN A 354 -28.60 -16.56 -19.35
CA GLN A 354 -28.12 -15.42 -20.15
C GLN A 354 -26.60 -15.42 -20.23
N THR A 355 -25.90 -15.64 -19.10
CA THR A 355 -24.43 -15.70 -19.07
C THR A 355 -23.90 -16.84 -19.93
N GLU A 356 -24.45 -18.05 -19.81
CA GLU A 356 -24.03 -19.20 -20.62
C GLU A 356 -24.22 -18.95 -22.12
N ARG A 357 -25.36 -18.37 -22.52
CA ARG A 357 -25.62 -18.01 -23.92
C ARG A 357 -24.68 -16.91 -24.43
N LEU A 358 -24.42 -15.89 -23.61
CA LEU A 358 -23.48 -14.83 -23.94
C LEU A 358 -22.08 -15.40 -24.18
N GLY A 359 -21.59 -16.25 -23.28
CA GLY A 359 -20.30 -16.91 -23.43
C GLY A 359 -20.23 -17.79 -24.69
N ALA A 360 -21.27 -18.58 -24.96
CA ALA A 360 -21.35 -19.42 -26.16
C ALA A 360 -21.39 -18.60 -27.46
N TRP A 361 -22.15 -17.50 -27.47
CA TRP A 361 -22.24 -16.60 -28.62
C TRP A 361 -20.93 -15.83 -28.86
N ALA A 362 -20.34 -15.27 -27.80
CA ALA A 362 -19.03 -14.62 -27.87
C ALA A 362 -17.98 -15.55 -28.47
N ALA A 363 -17.90 -16.79 -27.98
CA ALA A 363 -16.99 -17.81 -28.50
C ALA A 363 -17.23 -18.13 -29.98
N ARG A 364 -18.50 -18.24 -30.42
CA ARG A 364 -18.85 -18.44 -31.84
C ARG A 364 -18.40 -17.29 -32.73
N CYS A 365 -18.50 -16.05 -32.24
CA CYS A 365 -17.99 -14.87 -32.93
C CYS A 365 -16.46 -14.73 -32.83
N GLY A 366 -15.78 -15.69 -32.19
CA GLY A 366 -14.34 -15.66 -31.95
C GLY A 366 -13.90 -14.53 -31.02
N SER A 367 -14.78 -14.08 -30.12
CA SER A 367 -14.56 -13.01 -29.14
C SER A 367 -14.70 -13.55 -27.71
N THR A 368 -14.52 -12.68 -26.71
CA THR A 368 -14.71 -12.98 -25.29
C THR A 368 -15.90 -12.17 -24.75
N GLU A 369 -16.45 -12.56 -23.60
CA GLU A 369 -17.47 -11.76 -22.92
C GLU A 369 -16.98 -10.34 -22.61
N SER A 370 -15.69 -10.18 -22.29
CA SER A 370 -15.05 -8.87 -22.16
C SER A 370 -15.10 -8.07 -23.46
N GLY A 371 -14.76 -8.70 -24.59
CA GLY A 371 -14.85 -8.08 -25.91
C GLY A 371 -16.28 -7.67 -26.30
N VAL A 372 -17.28 -8.48 -25.93
CA VAL A 372 -18.69 -8.12 -26.14
C VAL A 372 -19.09 -6.95 -25.25
N LEU A 373 -18.69 -6.93 -23.98
CA LEU A 373 -18.94 -5.78 -23.08
C LEU A 373 -18.27 -4.51 -23.63
N GLN A 374 -17.05 -4.59 -24.14
CA GLN A 374 -16.36 -3.47 -24.77
C GLN A 374 -17.12 -2.99 -26.03
N ALA A 375 -17.69 -3.88 -26.83
CA ALA A 375 -18.52 -3.53 -27.98
C ALA A 375 -19.80 -2.82 -27.55
N VAL A 376 -20.52 -3.37 -26.57
CA VAL A 376 -21.71 -2.74 -25.97
C VAL A 376 -21.38 -1.34 -25.45
N TRP A 377 -20.23 -1.20 -24.78
CA TRP A 377 -19.77 0.09 -24.29
C TRP A 377 -19.46 1.08 -25.41
N ALA A 378 -18.78 0.64 -26.46
CA ALA A 378 -18.50 1.44 -27.64
C ALA A 378 -19.78 1.97 -28.30
N LEU A 379 -20.83 1.15 -28.38
CA LEU A 379 -22.14 1.55 -28.92
C LEU A 379 -22.86 2.58 -28.05
N LEU A 380 -22.81 2.41 -26.73
CA LEU A 380 -23.38 3.37 -25.78
C LEU A 380 -22.69 4.73 -25.88
N LEU A 381 -21.35 4.73 -25.96
CA LEU A 381 -20.58 5.95 -26.18
C LEU A 381 -20.91 6.58 -27.53
N TYR A 382 -20.90 5.80 -28.62
CA TYR A 382 -21.22 6.27 -29.97
C TYR A 382 -22.56 7.02 -30.01
N ARG A 383 -23.59 6.44 -29.36
CA ARG A 383 -24.90 7.08 -29.26
C ARG A 383 -24.87 8.36 -28.44
N ALA A 384 -24.21 8.35 -27.28
CA ALA A 384 -24.10 9.54 -26.43
C ALA A 384 -23.43 10.72 -27.16
N CYS A 385 -22.55 10.40 -28.12
CA CYS A 385 -21.87 11.38 -28.95
C CYS A 385 -22.75 11.98 -30.05
N GLY A 386 -23.90 11.38 -30.35
CA GLY A 386 -24.86 11.89 -31.35
C GLY A 386 -24.35 11.88 -32.79
N ALA A 387 -23.36 11.03 -33.12
CA ALA A 387 -22.78 10.98 -34.45
C ALA A 387 -23.75 10.43 -35.50
N GLY A 388 -23.82 11.08 -36.67
CA GLY A 388 -24.68 10.70 -37.80
C GLY A 388 -24.06 9.71 -38.79
N GLY A 389 -22.89 9.15 -38.47
CA GLY A 389 -22.11 8.25 -39.34
C GLY A 389 -20.91 7.69 -38.57
N ALA A 390 -19.97 7.05 -39.26
CA ALA A 390 -18.80 6.43 -38.61
C ALA A 390 -18.07 7.41 -37.69
N ALA A 391 -17.90 7.03 -36.42
CA ALA A 391 -17.27 7.85 -35.41
C ALA A 391 -16.36 7.02 -34.50
N ARG A 392 -15.25 7.62 -34.09
CA ARG A 392 -14.28 6.97 -33.22
C ARG A 392 -14.60 7.25 -31.75
N VAL A 393 -14.76 6.18 -30.99
CA VAL A 393 -14.96 6.22 -29.54
C VAL A 393 -13.71 5.75 -28.82
N ARG A 394 -13.49 6.28 -27.62
CA ARG A 394 -12.34 5.94 -26.79
C ARG A 394 -12.78 5.70 -25.35
N PHE A 395 -12.19 4.71 -24.70
CA PHE A 395 -12.39 4.42 -23.28
C PHE A 395 -11.17 3.65 -22.73
N GLY A 396 -11.02 3.62 -21.41
CA GLY A 396 -10.02 2.80 -20.73
C GLY A 396 -10.50 1.36 -20.60
N VAL A 397 -9.58 0.42 -20.76
CA VAL A 397 -9.79 -0.99 -20.41
C VAL A 397 -8.70 -1.44 -19.44
N THR A 398 -9.05 -2.26 -18.45
CA THR A 398 -8.04 -2.84 -17.56
C THR A 398 -7.35 -4.01 -18.22
N ALA A 399 -6.02 -4.00 -18.21
CA ALA A 399 -5.19 -5.15 -18.51
C ALA A 399 -4.60 -5.72 -17.22
N SER A 400 -4.49 -7.04 -17.15
CA SER A 400 -3.97 -7.71 -15.94
C SER A 400 -2.46 -7.53 -15.77
N GLY A 401 -1.71 -7.29 -16.86
CA GLY A 401 -0.25 -7.34 -16.87
C GLY A 401 0.31 -8.75 -16.73
N ARG A 402 -0.55 -9.78 -16.74
CA ARG A 402 -0.19 -11.21 -16.59
C ARG A 402 -0.14 -11.95 -17.92
N GLY A 403 -0.56 -11.32 -19.02
CA GLY A 403 -0.49 -11.88 -20.38
C GLY A 403 0.84 -11.65 -21.08
N ILE A 404 1.78 -10.96 -20.44
CA ILE A 404 3.09 -10.61 -21.00
C ILE A 404 4.00 -11.84 -21.13
N LEU A 405 5.02 -11.75 -22.00
CA LEU A 405 6.05 -12.78 -22.18
C LEU A 405 7.06 -12.80 -21.01
N PHE A 406 6.55 -13.03 -19.80
CA PHE A 406 7.29 -13.21 -18.56
C PHE A 406 6.79 -14.49 -17.89
N GLU A 407 7.61 -15.55 -17.93
CA GLU A 407 7.23 -16.86 -17.42
C GLU A 407 6.90 -16.81 -15.92
N GLY A 408 5.72 -17.31 -15.56
CA GLY A 408 5.26 -17.32 -14.17
C GLY A 408 4.64 -15.99 -13.71
N ALA A 409 4.44 -15.02 -14.61
CA ALA A 409 3.78 -13.76 -14.30
C ALA A 409 2.46 -14.01 -13.57
N GLU A 410 1.62 -14.92 -14.03
CA GLU A 410 0.31 -15.26 -13.44
C GLU A 410 0.37 -15.71 -11.97
N ARG A 411 1.53 -16.17 -11.48
CA ARG A 411 1.72 -16.64 -10.10
C ARG A 411 2.40 -15.64 -9.18
N MET A 412 2.86 -14.49 -9.68
CA MET A 412 3.67 -13.52 -8.92
C MET A 412 2.81 -12.50 -8.16
N PRO A 413 2.94 -12.30 -6.86
CA PRO A 413 2.30 -11.16 -6.20
C PRO A 413 3.02 -9.83 -6.53
N ALA A 414 2.36 -8.91 -7.24
CA ALA A 414 2.87 -7.58 -7.63
C ALA A 414 1.78 -6.70 -8.26
N ALA A 415 1.95 -5.38 -8.23
CA ALA A 415 1.12 -4.42 -8.96
C ALA A 415 1.41 -4.45 -10.47
N LEU A 416 0.78 -5.37 -11.19
CA LEU A 416 0.94 -5.49 -12.66
C LEU A 416 -0.30 -5.01 -13.44
N ARG A 417 -1.47 -4.95 -12.78
CA ARG A 417 -2.69 -4.40 -13.37
C ARG A 417 -2.46 -2.96 -13.84
N THR A 418 -2.79 -2.69 -15.10
CA THR A 418 -2.70 -1.36 -15.71
C THR A 418 -3.99 -0.99 -16.43
N VAL A 419 -4.14 0.27 -16.81
CA VAL A 419 -5.23 0.76 -17.65
C VAL A 419 -4.67 1.12 -19.03
N LEU A 420 -5.22 0.50 -20.06
CA LEU A 420 -4.83 0.78 -21.44
C LEU A 420 -5.95 1.54 -22.16
N PRO A 421 -5.64 2.61 -22.90
CA PRO A 421 -6.63 3.29 -23.71
C PRO A 421 -6.98 2.44 -24.93
N LEU A 422 -8.27 2.16 -25.11
CA LEU A 422 -8.81 1.50 -26.29
C LEU A 422 -9.58 2.53 -27.13
N SER A 423 -9.31 2.56 -28.43
CA SER A 423 -10.09 3.33 -29.40
C SER A 423 -10.65 2.40 -30.47
N VAL A 424 -11.89 2.61 -30.91
CA VAL A 424 -12.51 1.83 -31.98
C VAL A 424 -13.42 2.73 -32.80
N GLU A 425 -13.49 2.48 -34.11
CA GLU A 425 -14.46 3.16 -34.97
C GLU A 425 -15.78 2.39 -34.97
N VAL A 426 -16.86 3.09 -34.65
CA VAL A 426 -18.21 2.54 -34.72
C VAL A 426 -18.84 3.06 -36.00
N ASP A 427 -18.94 2.20 -37.02
CA ASP A 427 -19.67 2.47 -38.25
C ASP A 427 -21.04 1.77 -38.23
N PRO A 428 -22.17 2.52 -38.22
CA PRO A 428 -23.51 1.95 -38.28
C PRO A 428 -23.74 1.00 -39.47
N ARG A 429 -23.00 1.15 -40.58
CA ARG A 429 -23.11 0.29 -41.76
C ARG A 429 -22.36 -1.04 -41.62
N SER A 430 -21.43 -1.14 -40.68
CA SER A 430 -20.66 -2.36 -40.43
C SER A 430 -21.51 -3.41 -39.71
N THR A 431 -21.09 -4.67 -39.76
CA THR A 431 -21.76 -5.74 -39.01
C THR A 431 -21.24 -5.78 -37.56
N MET A 432 -22.06 -6.29 -36.64
CA MET A 432 -21.62 -6.52 -35.26
C MET A 432 -20.40 -7.46 -35.19
N THR A 433 -20.33 -8.47 -36.06
CA THR A 433 -19.18 -9.39 -36.11
C THR A 433 -17.89 -8.70 -36.53
N THR A 434 -17.97 -7.70 -37.42
CA THR A 434 -16.84 -6.86 -37.84
C THR A 434 -16.34 -6.01 -36.67
N LEU A 435 -17.25 -5.36 -35.93
CA LEU A 435 -16.90 -4.57 -34.75
C LEU A 435 -16.22 -5.44 -33.67
N LEU A 436 -16.75 -6.62 -33.40
CA LEU A 436 -16.16 -7.57 -32.45
C LEU A 436 -14.77 -8.07 -32.91
N ALA A 437 -14.59 -8.32 -34.20
CA ALA A 437 -13.29 -8.71 -34.75
C ALA A 437 -12.28 -7.57 -34.60
N GLU A 438 -12.65 -6.32 -34.90
CA GLU A 438 -11.78 -5.16 -34.74
C GLU A 438 -11.36 -4.95 -33.27
N LEU A 439 -12.30 -5.10 -32.33
CA LEU A 439 -12.00 -5.02 -30.89
C LEU A 439 -11.06 -6.14 -30.43
N ARG A 440 -11.29 -7.37 -30.90
CA ARG A 440 -10.40 -8.51 -30.60
C ARG A 440 -8.99 -8.25 -31.12
N ASP A 441 -8.87 -7.84 -32.37
CA ASP A 441 -7.57 -7.64 -33.01
C ASP A 441 -6.81 -6.51 -32.29
N ARG A 442 -7.50 -5.43 -31.88
CA ARG A 442 -6.91 -4.41 -31.01
C ARG A 442 -6.49 -4.93 -29.64
N ALA A 443 -7.32 -5.74 -28.98
CA ALA A 443 -6.97 -6.33 -27.69
C ALA A 443 -5.70 -7.20 -27.79
N LEU A 444 -5.56 -7.96 -28.89
CA LEU A 444 -4.37 -8.76 -29.17
C LEU A 444 -3.14 -7.87 -29.40
N ASP A 445 -3.25 -6.82 -30.19
CA ASP A 445 -2.15 -5.88 -30.44
C ASP A 445 -1.68 -5.18 -29.14
N MET A 446 -2.64 -4.79 -28.28
CA MET A 446 -2.37 -4.14 -26.99
C MET A 446 -1.71 -5.09 -25.98
N SER A 447 -2.01 -6.39 -26.04
CA SER A 447 -1.53 -7.38 -25.06
C SER A 447 0.00 -7.48 -24.98
N ALA A 448 0.71 -7.18 -26.08
CA ALA A 448 2.16 -7.15 -26.12
C ALA A 448 2.79 -6.03 -25.27
N TYR A 449 2.00 -5.01 -24.92
CA TYR A 449 2.46 -3.78 -24.29
C TYR A 449 1.78 -3.50 -22.94
N GLU A 450 1.18 -4.51 -22.29
CA GLU A 450 0.56 -4.37 -20.95
C GLU A 450 1.54 -3.94 -19.85
N TRP A 451 2.86 -4.03 -20.10
CA TRP A 451 3.91 -3.60 -19.17
C TRP A 451 4.23 -2.09 -19.25
N ILE A 452 3.63 -1.36 -20.20
CA ILE A 452 3.78 0.09 -20.34
C ILE A 452 2.78 0.81 -19.44
N SER A 453 3.24 1.86 -18.75
CA SER A 453 2.37 2.65 -17.88
C SER A 453 1.47 3.62 -18.67
N PRO A 454 0.28 3.96 -18.13
CA PRO A 454 -0.61 4.93 -18.76
C PRO A 454 0.05 6.30 -19.02
N GLY A 455 0.88 6.80 -18.10
CA GLY A 455 1.61 8.05 -18.25
C GLY A 455 2.65 8.00 -19.38
N GLN A 456 3.33 6.86 -19.58
CA GLN A 456 4.19 6.68 -20.75
C GLN A 456 3.39 6.75 -22.05
N ILE A 457 2.27 6.05 -22.14
CA ILE A 457 1.38 6.07 -23.32
C ILE A 457 0.92 7.50 -23.62
N ARG A 458 0.49 8.25 -22.59
CA ARG A 458 0.12 9.66 -22.73
C ARG A 458 1.28 10.51 -23.24
N SER A 459 2.47 10.37 -22.68
CA SER A 459 3.64 11.14 -23.10
C SER A 459 3.99 10.92 -24.59
N TRP A 460 3.72 9.73 -25.12
CA TRP A 460 3.98 9.39 -26.53
C TRP A 460 2.86 9.82 -27.47
N ALA A 461 1.63 9.87 -26.98
CA ALA A 461 0.46 10.35 -27.73
C ALA A 461 0.32 11.88 -27.73
N ALA A 462 0.76 12.56 -26.66
CA ALA A 462 0.61 14.00 -26.45
C ALA A 462 1.60 14.87 -27.25
N SER A 463 2.24 14.34 -28.29
CA SER A 463 2.98 15.16 -29.27
C SER A 463 1.99 15.97 -30.13
N GLY A 464 1.19 16.86 -29.52
CA GLY A 464 0.26 17.74 -30.25
C GLY A 464 -0.92 18.39 -29.50
N ALA A 465 -1.27 18.06 -28.25
CA ALA A 465 -2.44 18.66 -27.59
C ALA A 465 -2.34 18.71 -26.05
N GLU A 466 -2.96 19.75 -25.45
CA GLU A 466 -3.04 20.00 -24.00
C GLU A 466 -3.68 18.84 -23.22
N GLU A 467 -3.33 18.82 -21.94
CA GLU A 467 -3.60 17.87 -20.84
C GLU A 467 -5.00 17.20 -20.83
N ALA A 468 -5.21 16.17 -21.66
CA ALA A 468 -6.27 15.20 -21.39
C ALA A 468 -5.82 14.28 -20.24
N THR A 469 -6.36 14.51 -19.03
CA THR A 469 -6.11 13.66 -17.85
C THR A 469 -6.94 12.37 -17.93
N GLU A 470 -6.55 11.32 -17.20
CA GLU A 470 -7.33 10.07 -17.08
C GLU A 470 -8.76 10.32 -16.54
N GLU A 471 -8.96 11.46 -15.89
CA GLU A 471 -10.13 11.81 -15.08
C GLU A 471 -11.34 12.25 -15.89
N ASP A 472 -11.26 12.26 -17.23
CA ASP A 472 -12.35 12.78 -18.07
C ASP A 472 -13.21 11.71 -18.72
N GLY A 473 -12.89 10.41 -18.62
CA GLY A 473 -13.70 9.39 -19.29
C GLY A 473 -13.90 8.10 -18.53
N THR A 474 -14.06 7.02 -19.29
CA THR A 474 -14.75 5.83 -18.79
C THR A 474 -13.83 4.64 -18.74
N LEU A 475 -14.01 3.77 -17.75
CA LEU A 475 -13.21 2.56 -17.56
C LEU A 475 -14.09 1.32 -17.61
N ILE A 476 -13.70 0.34 -18.43
CA ILE A 476 -14.25 -1.01 -18.41
C ILE A 476 -13.25 -1.94 -17.72
N VAL A 477 -13.70 -2.56 -16.63
CA VAL A 477 -12.95 -3.57 -15.88
C VAL A 477 -13.64 -4.91 -16.11
N PHE A 478 -12.90 -5.90 -16.60
CA PHE A 478 -13.37 -7.27 -16.60
C PHE A 478 -12.44 -8.10 -15.70
N GLU A 479 -12.92 -8.45 -14.51
CA GLU A 479 -12.12 -9.15 -13.52
C GLU A 479 -11.88 -10.60 -13.96
N SER A 480 -10.68 -10.85 -14.48
CA SER A 480 -10.17 -12.21 -14.62
C SER A 480 -9.61 -12.63 -13.27
N ARG A 481 -10.06 -13.76 -12.73
CA ARG A 481 -9.60 -14.29 -11.43
C ARG A 481 -8.69 -15.50 -11.62
N PRO A 482 -7.75 -15.75 -10.71
CA PRO A 482 -6.97 -16.99 -10.72
C PRO A 482 -7.92 -18.20 -10.64
N ARG A 483 -7.84 -19.11 -11.61
CA ARG A 483 -8.73 -20.29 -11.71
C ARG A 483 -8.41 -21.37 -10.66
N ASP A 484 -7.20 -21.38 -10.13
CA ASP A 484 -6.64 -22.49 -9.33
C ASP A 484 -6.97 -22.40 -7.82
N THR A 485 -8.19 -22.04 -7.43
CA THR A 485 -8.59 -22.02 -6.00
C THR A 485 -9.37 -23.28 -5.59
N ASP A 486 -9.86 -24.06 -6.55
CA ASP A 486 -10.72 -25.22 -6.32
C ASP A 486 -9.99 -26.37 -5.60
N ASP A 487 -8.68 -26.54 -5.85
CA ASP A 487 -7.88 -27.64 -5.28
C ASP A 487 -7.78 -27.61 -3.74
N LEU A 488 -7.99 -26.45 -3.11
CA LEU A 488 -7.93 -26.30 -1.64
C LEU A 488 -9.30 -26.44 -0.97
N ALA A 489 -10.39 -26.33 -1.74
CA ALA A 489 -11.74 -26.36 -1.19
C ALA A 489 -12.04 -27.71 -0.52
N ASP A 490 -11.67 -28.82 -1.16
CA ASP A 490 -11.87 -30.17 -0.63
C ASP A 490 -11.08 -30.41 0.68
N VAL A 491 -9.85 -29.88 0.76
CA VAL A 491 -8.99 -30.02 1.94
C VAL A 491 -9.49 -29.16 3.10
N LEU A 492 -9.97 -27.94 2.83
CA LEU A 492 -10.65 -27.10 3.82
C LEU A 492 -11.93 -27.76 4.31
N ALA A 493 -12.74 -28.31 3.41
CA ALA A 493 -13.98 -29.00 3.74
C ALA A 493 -13.74 -30.23 4.64
N ALA A 494 -12.64 -30.96 4.43
CA ALA A 494 -12.23 -32.07 5.30
C ALA A 494 -11.91 -31.63 6.74
N GLN A 495 -11.58 -30.35 6.97
CA GLN A 495 -11.41 -29.75 8.30
C GLN A 495 -12.68 -29.03 8.80
N GLY A 496 -13.82 -29.22 8.13
CA GLY A 496 -15.08 -28.55 8.47
C GLY A 496 -15.08 -27.04 8.16
N VAL A 497 -14.18 -26.59 7.28
CA VAL A 497 -14.07 -25.20 6.86
C VAL A 497 -14.62 -25.04 5.44
N ARG A 498 -15.49 -24.04 5.24
CA ARG A 498 -15.93 -23.61 3.91
C ARG A 498 -15.57 -22.14 3.74
N VAL A 499 -14.88 -21.80 2.66
CA VAL A 499 -14.57 -20.42 2.28
C VAL A 499 -15.40 -20.03 1.06
N GLU A 500 -15.91 -18.80 1.05
CA GLU A 500 -16.63 -18.28 -0.13
C GLU A 500 -15.66 -17.55 -1.06
N GLN A 501 -16.10 -17.31 -2.30
CA GLN A 501 -15.30 -16.55 -3.25
C GLN A 501 -15.03 -15.15 -2.71
N PRO A 502 -13.77 -14.68 -2.71
CA PRO A 502 -13.44 -13.36 -2.23
C PRO A 502 -14.06 -12.26 -3.10
N GLU A 503 -14.60 -11.22 -2.49
CA GLU A 503 -15.24 -10.08 -3.16
C GLU A 503 -14.43 -8.80 -2.98
N THR A 504 -14.16 -8.11 -4.08
CA THR A 504 -13.46 -6.82 -4.07
C THR A 504 -14.41 -5.74 -3.57
N GLN A 505 -14.04 -5.05 -2.50
CA GLN A 505 -14.79 -3.94 -1.94
C GLN A 505 -14.45 -2.69 -2.73
N GLY A 506 -15.40 -2.22 -3.54
CA GLY A 506 -15.20 -1.25 -4.63
C GLY A 506 -14.09 -0.22 -4.40
N ALA A 507 -13.15 -0.14 -5.34
CA ALA A 507 -12.13 0.90 -5.36
C ALA A 507 -12.79 2.28 -5.54
N ARG A 508 -12.17 3.34 -5.01
CA ARG A 508 -12.52 4.71 -5.38
C ARG A 508 -11.88 4.95 -6.75
N THR A 509 -12.66 4.85 -7.81
CA THR A 509 -12.12 4.88 -9.17
C THR A 509 -11.70 6.30 -9.53
N ALA A 510 -10.57 6.43 -10.23
CA ALA A 510 -10.13 7.71 -10.77
C ALA A 510 -11.04 8.28 -11.86
N PHE A 511 -11.83 7.39 -12.45
CA PHE A 511 -12.70 7.66 -13.58
C PHE A 511 -14.10 8.08 -13.13
N PRO A 512 -14.70 9.09 -13.79
CA PRO A 512 -16.10 9.51 -13.60
C PRO A 512 -17.12 8.37 -13.63
N LEU A 513 -16.86 7.35 -14.45
CA LEU A 513 -17.67 6.14 -14.54
C LEU A 513 -16.76 4.93 -14.82
N THR A 514 -16.92 3.91 -14.00
CA THR A 514 -16.28 2.61 -14.17
C THR A 514 -17.34 1.52 -14.18
N ILE A 515 -17.33 0.65 -15.19
CA ILE A 515 -18.14 -0.57 -15.19
C ILE A 515 -17.22 -1.75 -14.91
N VAL A 516 -17.50 -2.46 -13.83
CA VAL A 516 -16.80 -3.68 -13.42
C VAL A 516 -17.68 -4.88 -13.74
N ALA A 517 -17.14 -5.83 -14.48
CA ALA A 517 -17.77 -7.09 -14.82
C ALA A 517 -17.00 -8.26 -14.21
N HIS A 518 -17.71 -9.18 -13.57
CA HIS A 518 -17.12 -10.38 -12.99
C HIS A 518 -18.14 -11.52 -12.87
N HIS A 519 -17.67 -12.75 -12.75
CA HIS A 519 -18.55 -13.90 -12.44
C HIS A 519 -18.80 -14.00 -10.94
N ASP A 520 -19.98 -14.37 -10.47
CA ASP A 520 -20.18 -14.71 -9.06
C ASP A 520 -19.87 -16.19 -8.77
N GLY A 521 -20.08 -16.62 -7.53
CA GLY A 521 -19.85 -18.01 -7.12
C GLY A 521 -20.69 -19.04 -7.88
N ASP A 522 -21.82 -18.62 -8.46
CA ASP A 522 -22.71 -19.47 -9.27
C ASP A 522 -22.36 -19.40 -10.77
N GLY A 523 -21.27 -18.72 -11.13
CA GLY A 523 -20.85 -18.52 -12.52
C GLY A 523 -21.71 -17.52 -13.30
N ARG A 524 -22.50 -16.67 -12.62
CA ARG A 524 -23.34 -15.66 -13.29
C ARG A 524 -22.56 -14.38 -13.50
N LEU A 525 -22.73 -13.74 -14.66
CA LEU A 525 -22.11 -12.45 -14.94
C LEU A 525 -22.79 -11.34 -14.15
N VAL A 526 -22.01 -10.63 -13.37
CA VAL A 526 -22.39 -9.48 -12.59
C VAL A 526 -21.73 -8.24 -13.18
N LEU A 527 -22.52 -7.19 -13.38
CA LEU A 527 -22.04 -5.86 -13.73
C LEU A 527 -22.25 -4.90 -12.56
N THR A 528 -21.25 -4.07 -12.26
CA THR A 528 -21.31 -3.03 -11.24
C THR A 528 -20.83 -1.72 -11.84
N ALA A 529 -21.67 -0.68 -11.85
CA ALA A 529 -21.23 0.66 -12.19
C ALA A 529 -20.83 1.41 -10.93
N SER A 530 -19.67 2.05 -10.94
CA SER A 530 -19.18 2.98 -9.94
C SER A 530 -19.00 4.35 -10.60
N TYR A 531 -19.65 5.38 -10.09
CA TYR A 531 -19.62 6.71 -10.71
C TYR A 531 -19.59 7.84 -9.69
N ASP A 532 -19.01 8.97 -10.12
CA ASP A 532 -18.97 10.20 -9.34
C ASP A 532 -20.33 10.91 -9.44
N ARG A 533 -21.01 11.05 -8.30
CA ARG A 533 -22.32 11.74 -8.18
C ARG A 533 -22.25 13.22 -8.56
N ALA A 534 -21.07 13.83 -8.51
CA ALA A 534 -20.88 15.20 -8.97
C ALA A 534 -20.95 15.30 -10.51
N ARG A 535 -20.75 14.20 -11.23
CA ARG A 535 -20.72 14.17 -12.70
C ARG A 535 -21.92 13.43 -13.31
N LEU A 536 -22.40 12.36 -12.66
CA LEU A 536 -23.56 11.57 -13.11
C LEU A 536 -24.56 11.38 -11.96
N ASP A 537 -25.83 11.66 -12.23
CA ASP A 537 -26.89 11.33 -11.28
C ASP A 537 -27.13 9.81 -11.18
N ASP A 538 -27.83 9.40 -10.12
CA ASP A 538 -28.06 7.98 -9.84
C ASP A 538 -28.95 7.29 -10.89
N ALA A 539 -29.85 8.04 -11.56
CA ALA A 539 -30.73 7.50 -12.59
C ALA A 539 -29.95 7.24 -13.90
N ALA A 540 -29.05 8.15 -14.28
CA ALA A 540 -28.16 8.00 -15.42
C ALA A 540 -27.18 6.85 -15.21
N GLY A 541 -26.56 6.75 -14.03
CA GLY A 541 -25.67 5.65 -13.68
C GLY A 541 -26.36 4.28 -13.73
N ALA A 542 -27.56 4.17 -13.15
CA ALA A 542 -28.37 2.95 -13.21
C ALA A 542 -28.86 2.63 -14.64
N GLY A 543 -29.25 3.65 -15.40
CA GLY A 543 -29.70 3.51 -16.78
C GLY A 543 -28.60 2.93 -17.67
N VAL A 544 -27.38 3.48 -17.59
CA VAL A 544 -26.22 2.97 -18.33
C VAL A 544 -25.95 1.49 -18.03
N LEU A 545 -25.99 1.09 -16.76
CA LEU A 545 -25.78 -0.30 -16.38
C LEU A 545 -26.92 -1.20 -16.89
N THR A 546 -28.15 -0.71 -16.84
CA THR A 546 -29.35 -1.42 -17.34
C THR A 546 -29.27 -1.65 -18.84
N HIS A 547 -28.95 -0.60 -19.62
CA HIS A 547 -28.78 -0.73 -21.07
C HIS A 547 -27.64 -1.69 -21.42
N SER A 548 -26.55 -1.66 -20.66
CA SER A 548 -25.44 -2.61 -20.83
C SER A 548 -25.90 -4.05 -20.60
N ALA A 549 -26.59 -4.32 -19.49
CA ALA A 549 -27.08 -5.65 -19.14
C ALA A 549 -28.13 -6.17 -20.14
N LEU A 550 -29.04 -5.32 -20.59
CA LEU A 550 -30.06 -5.66 -21.58
C LEU A 550 -29.42 -6.03 -22.92
N LEU A 551 -28.52 -5.20 -23.45
CA LEU A 551 -27.82 -5.52 -24.70
C LEU A 551 -27.04 -6.83 -24.60
N LEU A 552 -26.31 -7.05 -23.50
CA LEU A 552 -25.61 -8.32 -23.30
C LEU A 552 -26.55 -9.53 -23.28
N GLY A 553 -27.77 -9.36 -22.76
CA GLY A 553 -28.80 -10.40 -22.75
C GLY A 553 -29.44 -10.66 -24.11
N GLU A 554 -29.63 -9.62 -24.93
CA GLU A 554 -30.34 -9.66 -26.22
C GLU A 554 -29.44 -10.01 -27.41
N LEU A 555 -28.18 -9.55 -27.41
CA LEU A 555 -27.24 -9.77 -28.53
C LEU A 555 -27.16 -11.23 -29.00
N PRO A 556 -27.09 -12.24 -28.11
CA PRO A 556 -27.07 -13.64 -28.54
C PRO A 556 -28.30 -14.11 -29.35
N TYR A 557 -29.42 -13.39 -29.28
CA TYR A 557 -30.65 -13.69 -30.01
C TYR A 557 -30.79 -12.92 -31.32
N VAL A 558 -30.40 -11.64 -31.31
CA VAL A 558 -30.66 -10.72 -32.43
C VAL A 558 -29.48 -10.57 -33.39
N ALA A 559 -28.25 -10.79 -32.91
CA ALA A 559 -27.05 -10.57 -33.70
C ALA A 559 -26.64 -11.86 -34.44
N GLY A 560 -27.07 -11.94 -35.71
CA GLY A 560 -26.56 -12.88 -36.70
C GLY A 560 -25.44 -12.26 -37.56
N ASP A 561 -24.93 -13.04 -38.51
CA ASP A 561 -23.78 -12.66 -39.34
C ASP A 561 -24.04 -11.41 -40.21
N SER A 562 -25.30 -11.13 -40.54
CA SER A 562 -25.71 -9.96 -41.34
C SER A 562 -26.24 -8.79 -40.52
N THR A 563 -26.36 -8.93 -39.19
CA THR A 563 -26.93 -7.87 -38.34
C THR A 563 -25.97 -6.69 -38.28
N THR A 564 -26.45 -5.51 -38.68
CA THR A 564 -25.65 -4.28 -38.73
C THR A 564 -25.59 -3.61 -37.37
N VAL A 565 -24.59 -2.75 -37.17
CA VAL A 565 -24.50 -1.89 -35.99
C VAL A 565 -25.71 -0.96 -35.90
N ALA A 566 -26.24 -0.46 -37.03
CA ALA A 566 -27.46 0.34 -37.07
C ALA A 566 -28.66 -0.41 -36.49
N ASP A 567 -28.86 -1.69 -36.86
CA ASP A 567 -29.97 -2.51 -36.33
C ASP A 567 -29.90 -2.62 -34.79
N ILE A 568 -28.69 -2.74 -34.24
CA ILE A 568 -28.48 -2.82 -32.79
C ILE A 568 -28.67 -1.46 -32.11
N LEU A 569 -28.27 -0.36 -32.74
CA LEU A 569 -28.51 0.99 -32.23
C LEU A 569 -30.01 1.33 -32.21
N ASP A 570 -30.77 0.84 -33.19
CA ASP A 570 -32.24 0.95 -33.23
C ASP A 570 -32.88 0.12 -32.11
N LEU A 571 -32.42 -1.12 -31.90
CA LEU A 571 -32.84 -1.94 -30.76
C LEU A 571 -32.55 -1.22 -29.43
N LEU A 572 -31.36 -0.63 -29.29
CA LEU A 572 -31.01 0.12 -28.09
C LEU A 572 -31.96 1.31 -27.89
N SER A 573 -32.35 2.04 -28.95
CA SER A 573 -33.35 3.11 -28.85
C SER A 573 -34.66 2.60 -28.25
N VAL A 574 -35.17 1.48 -28.77
CA VAL A 574 -36.43 0.87 -28.30
C VAL A 574 -36.32 0.40 -26.85
N LEU A 575 -35.17 -0.17 -26.48
CA LEU A 575 -34.90 -0.63 -25.12
C LEU A 575 -34.83 0.55 -24.13
N MET A 576 -34.22 1.67 -24.51
CA MET A 576 -34.16 2.88 -23.70
C MET A 576 -35.55 3.50 -23.49
N ASP A 577 -36.35 3.59 -24.57
CA ASP A 577 -37.71 4.13 -24.50
C ASP A 577 -38.63 3.26 -23.64
N SER A 578 -38.41 1.94 -23.64
CA SER A 578 -39.15 0.98 -22.82
C SER A 578 -38.67 0.94 -21.36
N ALA A 579 -37.36 1.10 -21.12
CA ALA A 579 -36.76 1.06 -19.78
C ALA A 579 -37.20 2.24 -18.89
N CYS A 580 -37.71 3.33 -19.47
CA CYS A 580 -38.40 4.41 -18.75
C CYS A 580 -39.64 3.94 -17.94
N THR A 581 -40.05 2.67 -18.03
CA THR A 581 -41.22 2.12 -17.33
C THR A 581 -40.93 1.01 -16.30
N VAL A 582 -39.67 0.60 -16.12
CA VAL A 582 -39.32 -0.47 -15.17
C VAL A 582 -38.71 0.16 -13.90
N PRO A 583 -39.37 0.05 -12.73
CA PRO A 583 -38.74 0.47 -11.48
C PRO A 583 -37.53 -0.45 -11.24
N PRO A 584 -36.38 0.10 -10.79
CA PRO A 584 -35.25 -0.72 -10.45
C PRO A 584 -35.68 -1.69 -9.35
N SER A 585 -35.73 -2.98 -9.66
CA SER A 585 -35.71 -4.03 -8.64
C SER A 585 -34.27 -4.15 -8.15
N GLY A 586 -33.78 -3.07 -7.54
CA GLY A 586 -32.54 -3.07 -6.80
C GLY A 586 -32.78 -3.83 -5.51
N HIS A 587 -32.03 -4.89 -5.28
CA HIS A 587 -31.52 -5.07 -3.93
C HIS A 587 -30.63 -3.86 -3.67
N GLU A 588 -31.26 -2.81 -3.12
CA GLU A 588 -30.52 -1.79 -2.41
C GLU A 588 -29.82 -2.51 -1.27
N ASP A 589 -28.50 -2.73 -1.41
CA ASP A 589 -27.65 -2.59 -0.23
C ASP A 589 -27.73 -1.11 0.16
N THR A 590 -28.85 -0.76 0.82
CA THR A 590 -28.98 0.49 1.53
C THR A 590 -27.88 0.47 2.58
N THR A 591 -26.77 1.13 2.26
CA THR A 591 -25.96 1.71 3.32
C THR A 591 -26.88 2.76 3.95
N PRO A 592 -27.41 2.56 5.16
CA PRO A 592 -28.45 3.44 5.66
C PRO A 592 -27.88 4.84 5.80
N ALA A 593 -28.62 5.81 5.27
CA ALA A 593 -28.37 7.20 5.56
C ALA A 593 -28.33 7.38 7.08
N ARG A 594 -27.26 8.03 7.49
CA ARG A 594 -26.83 8.41 8.83
C ARG A 594 -27.96 9.10 9.60
N ASP A 595 -28.43 8.45 10.67
CA ASP A 595 -28.99 9.11 11.86
C ASP A 595 -27.93 9.02 12.98
N PRO A 596 -27.81 10.03 13.87
CA PRO A 596 -26.75 10.09 14.87
C PRO A 596 -27.05 9.10 16.00
N ALA A 597 -26.78 7.81 15.78
CA ALA A 597 -26.72 6.83 16.84
C ALA A 597 -25.35 6.92 17.54
N GLU A 598 -25.42 6.73 18.85
CA GLU A 598 -24.40 6.94 19.87
C GLU A 598 -22.97 6.56 19.47
N PRO A 599 -21.96 7.30 19.99
CA PRO A 599 -20.57 6.95 19.75
C PRO A 599 -20.36 5.48 20.09
N LEU A 600 -19.80 4.72 19.13
CA LEU A 600 -19.09 3.47 19.41
C LEU A 600 -18.29 3.69 20.69
N PRO A 601 -18.19 2.71 21.61
CA PRO A 601 -17.28 2.86 22.73
C PRO A 601 -15.94 3.20 22.10
N ALA A 602 -15.47 4.43 22.34
CA ALA A 602 -14.10 4.81 22.04
C ALA A 602 -13.31 3.69 22.70
N ALA A 603 -12.64 2.84 21.90
CA ALA A 603 -11.90 1.69 22.40
C ALA A 603 -11.15 2.18 23.63
N GLU A 604 -11.64 1.82 24.83
CA GLU A 604 -11.57 2.65 26.05
C GLU A 604 -10.38 3.55 25.96
N ALA A 605 -10.54 4.82 25.56
CA ALA A 605 -9.44 5.62 24.98
C ALA A 605 -8.15 5.35 25.75
N GLU A 606 -7.33 4.39 25.28
CA GLU A 606 -6.40 3.79 26.26
C GLU A 606 -5.48 4.93 26.65
N PRO A 607 -5.24 5.10 27.95
CA PRO A 607 -4.60 6.30 28.45
C PRO A 607 -3.34 6.55 27.61
N PRO A 608 -3.12 7.80 27.17
CA PRO A 608 -2.03 8.12 26.25
C PRO A 608 -0.67 7.66 26.80
N LEU A 609 -0.59 7.55 28.12
CA LEU A 609 0.48 6.96 28.90
C LEU A 609 0.09 5.57 29.41
N VAL A 610 0.82 4.56 28.98
CA VAL A 610 0.66 3.18 29.44
C VAL A 610 1.80 2.85 30.41
N PRO A 611 1.53 2.57 31.70
CA PRO A 611 2.58 2.21 32.64
C PRO A 611 3.14 0.83 32.28
N LEU A 612 4.47 0.74 32.12
CA LEU A 612 5.19 -0.51 31.89
C LEU A 612 5.90 -0.99 33.16
N ARG A 613 6.33 -0.06 34.03
CA ARG A 613 6.98 -0.35 35.31
C ARG A 613 6.71 0.77 36.31
N ALA A 614 6.37 0.42 37.55
CA ALA A 614 6.26 1.40 38.63
C ALA A 614 7.67 1.86 39.10
N ALA A 615 7.75 3.03 39.72
CA ALA A 615 8.98 3.47 40.36
C ALA A 615 9.26 2.63 41.62
N ASP A 616 10.54 2.37 41.90
CA ASP A 616 10.97 1.62 43.08
C ASP A 616 10.99 2.51 44.34
N THR A 617 11.17 3.82 44.16
CA THR A 617 11.16 4.83 45.23
C THR A 617 10.34 6.06 44.83
N ALA A 618 9.60 6.64 45.77
CA ALA A 618 8.84 7.87 45.53
C ALA A 618 9.79 9.04 45.14
N GLY A 619 9.46 9.75 44.07
CA GLY A 619 10.26 10.87 43.55
C GLY A 619 11.48 10.48 42.70
N ALA A 620 11.61 9.21 42.27
CA ALA A 620 12.68 8.78 41.37
C ALA A 620 12.55 9.37 39.94
N GLY A 621 11.34 9.78 39.54
CA GLY A 621 11.03 10.30 38.21
C GLY A 621 10.59 9.24 37.20
N THR A 622 10.62 9.61 35.91
CA THR A 622 9.95 8.88 34.83
C THR A 622 10.81 8.78 33.57
N VAL A 623 10.97 7.55 33.07
CA VAL A 623 11.44 7.25 31.72
C VAL A 623 10.24 7.07 30.81
N CYS A 624 10.03 8.01 29.90
CA CYS A 624 8.94 7.97 28.93
C CYS A 624 9.44 7.45 27.58
N LEU A 625 8.95 6.28 27.19
CA LEU A 625 9.25 5.64 25.92
C LEU A 625 8.25 6.11 24.86
N LEU A 626 8.74 6.68 23.76
CA LEU A 626 7.87 7.08 22.65
C LEU A 626 7.59 5.86 21.76
N GLN A 627 6.31 5.57 21.55
CA GLN A 627 5.88 4.58 20.58
C GLN A 627 6.19 5.08 19.16
N THR A 628 7.04 4.35 18.46
CA THR A 628 7.39 4.60 17.07
C THR A 628 6.66 3.64 16.15
N HIS A 629 6.29 4.12 14.96
CA HIS A 629 5.62 3.29 13.96
C HIS A 629 6.56 2.16 13.52
N GLY A 630 6.07 0.92 13.52
CA GLY A 630 6.87 -0.27 13.15
C GLY A 630 7.62 -0.96 14.30
N THR A 631 7.61 -0.41 15.53
CA THR A 631 8.20 -1.09 16.70
C THR A 631 7.13 -1.84 17.50
N PRO A 632 7.20 -3.18 17.66
CA PRO A 632 6.20 -3.93 18.39
C PRO A 632 6.26 -3.64 19.91
N ARG A 633 5.10 -3.66 20.57
CA ARG A 633 4.98 -3.44 22.04
C ARG A 633 5.90 -4.35 22.86
N SER A 634 6.09 -5.59 22.41
CA SER A 634 6.95 -6.58 23.07
C SER A 634 8.42 -6.16 23.22
N ARG A 635 8.91 -5.22 22.39
CA ARG A 635 10.24 -4.62 22.56
C ARG A 635 10.29 -3.64 23.72
N TYR A 636 9.27 -2.79 23.85
CA TYR A 636 9.14 -1.87 24.98
C TYR A 636 8.96 -2.64 26.29
N ASP A 637 8.19 -3.73 26.29
CA ASP A 637 8.04 -4.59 27.47
C ASP A 637 9.35 -5.30 27.86
N ARG A 638 10.16 -5.71 26.88
CA ARG A 638 11.50 -6.27 27.14
C ARG A 638 12.46 -5.22 27.70
N LEU A 639 12.47 -4.04 27.11
CA LEU A 639 13.25 -2.90 27.58
C LEU A 639 12.89 -2.54 29.03
N ALA A 640 11.60 -2.48 29.34
CA ALA A 640 11.11 -2.19 30.70
C ALA A 640 11.51 -3.27 31.72
N ARG A 641 11.60 -4.54 31.31
CA ARG A 641 12.10 -5.64 32.17
C ARG A 641 13.62 -5.62 32.37
N ALA A 642 14.35 -5.17 31.37
CA ALA A 642 15.81 -5.09 31.40
C ALA A 642 16.31 -3.90 32.25
N TYR A 643 15.53 -2.82 32.32
CA TYR A 643 15.84 -1.62 33.08
C TYR A 643 15.91 -1.86 34.60
N ARG A 644 17.01 -1.44 35.21
CA ARG A 644 17.39 -1.64 36.62
C ARG A 644 17.40 -0.37 37.48
N GLY A 645 17.21 0.82 36.88
CA GLY A 645 17.12 2.09 37.63
C GLY A 645 15.89 2.16 38.55
N PRO A 646 15.75 3.18 39.42
CA PRO A 646 14.60 3.33 40.34
C PRO A 646 13.36 4.01 39.73
N GLU A 647 13.44 4.52 38.50
CA GLU A 647 12.42 5.36 37.83
C GLU A 647 11.19 4.58 37.37
N SER A 648 10.04 5.25 37.25
CA SER A 648 8.90 4.64 36.56
C SER A 648 9.14 4.58 35.04
N ILE A 649 8.59 3.57 34.37
CA ILE A 649 8.66 3.46 32.91
C ILE A 649 7.25 3.55 32.36
N VAL A 650 7.03 4.53 31.48
CA VAL A 650 5.75 4.76 30.80
C VAL A 650 5.95 4.72 29.29
N LEU A 651 4.99 4.16 28.57
CA LEU A 651 4.94 4.17 27.11
C LEU A 651 3.95 5.24 26.66
N LEU A 652 4.44 6.25 25.94
CA LEU A 652 3.61 7.24 25.27
C LEU A 652 3.19 6.71 23.90
N ARG A 653 1.89 6.50 23.73
CA ARG A 653 1.31 5.95 22.50
C ARG A 653 1.43 6.94 21.32
N SER A 654 1.28 6.41 20.11
CA SER A 654 1.05 7.28 18.94
C SER A 654 -0.39 7.80 18.98
N LEU A 655 -0.56 9.13 19.06
CA LEU A 655 -1.86 9.78 19.21
C LEU A 655 -2.26 10.50 17.91
N PRO A 656 -3.54 10.44 17.50
CA PRO A 656 -4.06 11.29 16.43
C PRO A 656 -3.93 12.76 16.85
N GLY A 657 -3.22 13.57 16.05
CA GLY A 657 -2.78 14.92 16.41
C GLY A 657 -1.26 15.08 16.53
N GLY A 658 -0.49 14.00 16.34
CA GLY A 658 0.96 14.06 16.20
C GLY A 658 1.67 14.55 17.46
N THR A 659 2.67 15.42 17.29
CA THR A 659 3.52 15.90 18.39
C THR A 659 2.75 16.75 19.40
N ASP A 660 1.73 17.50 18.97
CA ASP A 660 0.93 18.36 19.84
C ASP A 660 0.15 17.54 20.87
N ALA A 661 -0.54 16.49 20.42
CA ALA A 661 -1.28 15.58 21.30
C ALA A 661 -0.35 14.84 22.28
N ARG A 662 0.83 14.42 21.80
CA ARG A 662 1.86 13.77 22.64
C ARG A 662 2.43 14.71 23.71
N TYR A 663 2.69 15.97 23.36
CA TYR A 663 3.10 16.99 24.32
C TYR A 663 2.01 17.25 25.37
N THR A 664 0.74 17.41 24.96
CA THR A 664 -0.37 17.63 25.89
C THR A 664 -0.52 16.47 26.88
N ALA A 665 -0.34 15.23 26.43
CA ALA A 665 -0.36 14.05 27.30
C ALA A 665 0.79 14.04 28.32
N LEU A 666 1.98 14.48 27.91
CA LEU A 666 3.17 14.53 28.77
C LEU A 666 3.25 15.76 29.69
N ARG A 667 2.44 16.79 29.45
CA ARG A 667 2.43 18.02 30.24
C ARG A 667 2.31 17.76 31.74
N SER A 668 1.44 16.83 32.14
CA SER A 668 1.25 16.46 33.56
C SER A 668 2.51 15.88 34.23
N LEU A 669 3.35 15.17 33.47
CA LEU A 669 4.63 14.63 33.96
C LEU A 669 5.74 15.69 33.92
N ALA A 670 5.70 16.60 32.95
CA ALA A 670 6.66 17.69 32.83
C ALA A 670 6.46 18.80 33.88
N ASP A 671 5.21 19.07 34.26
CA ASP A 671 4.83 20.08 35.26
C ASP A 671 5.17 19.64 36.71
N ALA A 672 5.47 18.35 36.94
CA ALA A 672 5.73 17.78 38.26
C ALA A 672 7.13 18.09 38.83
N GLU A 673 7.99 18.82 38.10
CA GLU A 673 9.42 19.07 38.39
C GLU A 673 10.27 17.80 38.65
N GLU A 674 9.74 16.61 38.38
CA GLU A 674 10.46 15.35 38.53
C GLU A 674 11.38 15.08 37.32
N LEU A 675 12.35 14.18 37.53
CA LEU A 675 13.27 13.71 36.50
C LEU A 675 12.49 13.09 35.32
N LEU A 676 12.67 13.61 34.10
CA LEU A 676 12.05 13.06 32.88
C LEU A 676 13.12 12.75 31.82
N VAL A 677 13.12 11.51 31.33
CA VAL A 677 13.94 11.06 30.19
C VAL A 677 13.02 10.60 29.06
N LEU A 678 13.28 11.03 27.83
CA LEU A 678 12.54 10.59 26.65
C LEU A 678 13.34 9.52 25.90
N GLY A 679 12.89 8.27 25.93
CA GLY A 679 13.52 7.16 25.23
C GLY A 679 12.75 6.77 23.96
N GLY A 680 13.43 6.28 22.94
CA GLY A 680 12.77 5.81 21.72
C GLY A 680 13.65 4.99 20.80
N PHE A 681 13.02 4.36 19.81
CA PHE A 681 13.72 3.76 18.68
C PHE A 681 13.75 4.74 17.50
N CYS A 682 14.58 4.48 16.49
CA CYS A 682 14.65 5.30 15.27
C CYS A 682 13.25 5.54 14.66
N GLY A 683 13.03 6.76 14.15
CA GLY A 683 11.73 7.22 13.63
C GLY A 683 10.86 7.94 14.66
N GLY A 684 11.37 8.15 15.87
CA GLY A 684 10.72 8.92 16.94
C GLY A 684 11.46 10.19 17.36
N GLY A 685 12.67 10.43 16.83
CA GLY A 685 13.57 11.46 17.30
C GLY A 685 13.09 12.88 17.05
N SER A 686 12.50 13.14 15.88
CA SER A 686 11.88 14.44 15.58
C SER A 686 10.77 14.80 16.58
N ALA A 687 9.91 13.84 16.94
CA ALA A 687 8.85 14.04 17.92
C ALA A 687 9.40 14.20 19.34
N ALA A 688 10.37 13.38 19.74
CA ALA A 688 10.99 13.45 21.05
C ALA A 688 11.72 14.78 21.28
N TYR A 689 12.49 15.24 20.29
CA TYR A 689 13.18 16.52 20.33
C TYR A 689 12.20 17.71 20.44
N GLU A 690 11.14 17.71 19.64
CA GLU A 690 10.15 18.78 19.66
C GLU A 690 9.38 18.83 21.00
N ILE A 691 9.05 17.68 21.58
CA ILE A 691 8.47 17.60 22.92
C ILE A 691 9.43 18.18 23.96
N ALA A 692 10.70 17.79 23.92
CA ALA A 692 11.71 18.30 24.85
C ALA A 692 11.89 19.83 24.74
N ARG A 693 11.93 20.36 23.51
CA ARG A 693 12.01 21.81 23.24
C ARG A 693 10.81 22.56 23.81
N ARG A 694 9.60 22.02 23.65
CA ARG A 694 8.38 22.66 24.16
C ARG A 694 8.33 22.66 25.67
N ILE A 695 8.75 21.58 26.33
CA ILE A 695 8.87 21.54 27.80
C ILE A 695 9.80 22.66 28.28
N ALA A 696 10.96 22.83 27.64
CA ALA A 696 11.91 23.90 27.96
C ALA A 696 11.32 25.31 27.71
N ALA A 697 10.62 25.51 26.59
CA ALA A 697 10.00 26.79 26.25
C ALA A 697 8.89 27.23 27.22
N HIS A 698 8.24 26.27 27.89
CA HIS A 698 7.21 26.53 28.90
C HIS A 698 7.77 26.56 30.34
N GLY A 699 9.09 26.66 30.51
CA GLY A 699 9.75 26.82 31.81
C GLY A 699 10.03 25.51 32.56
N GLY A 700 9.74 24.36 31.96
CA GLY A 700 10.08 23.05 32.51
C GLY A 700 11.54 22.66 32.27
N ARG A 701 12.02 21.65 33.00
CA ARG A 701 13.39 21.12 32.83
C ARG A 701 13.46 20.31 31.52
N PRO A 702 14.37 20.62 30.58
CA PRO A 702 14.47 19.89 29.31
C PRO A 702 14.82 18.42 29.58
N PRO A 703 14.02 17.45 29.10
CA PRO A 703 14.35 16.04 29.25
C PRO A 703 15.48 15.65 28.29
N LEU A 704 16.34 14.74 28.74
CA LEU A 704 17.34 14.12 27.87
C LEU A 704 16.64 13.16 26.91
N VAL A 705 16.94 13.26 25.62
CA VAL A 705 16.38 12.37 24.59
C VAL A 705 17.39 11.29 24.25
N VAL A 706 16.97 10.02 24.32
CA VAL A 706 17.80 8.85 24.02
C VAL A 706 17.15 8.06 22.89
N LEU A 707 17.88 7.90 21.78
CA LEU A 707 17.40 7.20 20.60
C LEU A 707 18.39 6.12 20.19
N THR A 708 17.89 4.95 19.84
CA THR A 708 18.70 3.86 19.31
C THR A 708 18.07 3.22 18.07
N GLY A 709 18.86 2.48 17.30
CA GLY A 709 18.36 1.75 16.13
C GLY A 709 17.35 0.66 16.50
N ALA A 710 16.36 0.40 15.64
CA ALA A 710 15.34 -0.63 15.89
C ALA A 710 15.90 -2.07 16.02
N ALA A 711 17.11 -2.32 15.53
CA ALA A 711 17.83 -3.59 15.64
C ALA A 711 18.67 -3.72 16.92
N ALA A 712 18.72 -2.68 17.76
CA ALA A 712 19.53 -2.68 18.98
C ALA A 712 18.99 -3.67 20.03
N ASP A 713 19.93 -4.24 20.79
CA ASP A 713 19.61 -5.08 21.94
C ASP A 713 18.88 -4.29 23.04
N ALA A 714 17.84 -4.90 23.61
CA ALA A 714 17.02 -4.29 24.65
C ALA A 714 17.79 -4.08 25.96
N ASP A 715 18.72 -4.99 26.30
CA ASP A 715 19.54 -4.85 27.50
C ASP A 715 20.57 -3.72 27.33
N GLY A 716 21.14 -3.58 26.12
CA GLY A 716 21.98 -2.45 25.75
C GLY A 716 21.26 -1.10 25.85
N HIS A 717 20.04 -1.00 25.29
CA HIS A 717 19.26 0.22 25.35
C HIS A 717 18.80 0.56 26.79
N ALA A 718 18.45 -0.45 27.60
CA ALA A 718 18.12 -0.25 29.01
C ALA A 718 19.27 0.40 29.78
N ARG A 719 20.51 -0.10 29.62
CA ARG A 719 21.72 0.48 30.24
C ARG A 719 21.95 1.93 29.80
N MET A 720 21.64 2.28 28.56
CA MET A 720 21.77 3.66 28.07
C MET A 720 20.71 4.58 28.68
N LEU A 721 19.48 4.09 28.88
CA LEU A 721 18.43 4.85 29.58
C LEU A 721 18.76 5.04 31.06
N GLU A 722 19.36 4.04 31.71
CA GLU A 722 19.84 4.16 33.11
C GLU A 722 20.90 5.26 33.21
N THR A 723 21.88 5.24 32.29
CA THR A 723 22.93 6.27 32.22
C THR A 723 22.33 7.67 31.99
N ALA A 724 21.29 7.77 31.16
CA ALA A 724 20.57 9.03 30.92
C ALA A 724 19.84 9.53 32.17
N ALA A 725 19.18 8.65 32.90
CA ALA A 725 18.46 8.98 34.13
C ALA A 725 19.43 9.45 35.23
N GLU A 726 20.56 8.76 35.42
CA GLU A 726 21.60 9.14 36.38
C GLU A 726 22.16 10.56 36.11
N ARG A 727 22.42 10.86 34.83
CA ARG A 727 22.90 12.17 34.37
C ARG A 727 21.86 13.28 34.58
N ALA A 728 20.61 13.00 34.25
CA ALA A 728 19.54 13.94 34.49
C ALA A 728 19.28 14.14 36.00
N GLY A 729 19.66 13.18 36.86
CA GLY A 729 19.55 13.28 38.33
C GLY A 729 20.65 14.09 39.04
N HIS A 730 21.89 14.11 38.53
CA HIS A 730 23.03 14.75 39.20
C HIS A 730 23.45 16.08 38.54
N PRO A 731 23.19 17.25 39.14
CA PRO A 731 23.39 18.55 38.50
C PRO A 731 24.84 19.08 38.48
N GLY A 732 25.87 18.21 38.54
CA GLY A 732 27.24 18.64 38.85
C GLY A 732 28.42 17.93 38.19
N HIS A 733 28.24 17.13 37.13
CA HIS A 733 29.38 16.52 36.42
C HIS A 733 29.62 17.21 35.06
N PRO A 734 30.74 17.94 34.86
CA PRO A 734 31.16 18.36 33.53
C PRO A 734 31.89 17.19 32.85
N GLY A 735 31.46 16.83 31.64
CA GLY A 735 32.22 16.08 30.63
C GLY A 735 32.27 14.57 30.81
#